data_AF-A0AA36HIR0-F1
#
_entry.id   AF-A0AA36HIR0-F1
#
_cell.length_a   1.000
_cell.length_b   1.000
_cell.length_c   1.000
_cell.angle_alpha   90.00
_cell.angle_beta   90.00
_cell.angle_gamma   90.00
#
_symmetry.space_group_name_H-M   'P 1'
#
loop_
_entity.id
_entity.type
_entity.pdbx_description
1 polymer ?
#
loop_
_entity_poly.entity_id
_entity_poly.type
_entity_poly.pdbx_seq_one_letter_code
_entity_poly.pdbx_strand_id
1 'polypeptide(L)'
;MRMQWRELCEQRPQLLDVAKIMDDFWNNGRTSDVLNISMPTRFGKSLLSTTFSVYLLTCDVHTRILRASYSAELAESFSYQVRNQLAAFCEKLGMQVATEGTRNRWRIAGNDMDNHAGVGVGGSITGFGFDIAIIDDTAKNMQDAMSAAYRRSLTSFRDSVLIGRMEGKKKILNVGTRWTVNDWFSLWPDAEEYMLPAMNDDGTSCCEAWKTTGELTIERNRISSEVWDAQYQQQPTATGRVCLFDGWRPITCAVPEDGDDFIIIDPSTEYGIDFFTAFHYRRKDGFLYLVDAFASPRAEPQDVAKWINRHDYTVCWCEANGVGASVIKKLRLYGVRSVASFATTSDKYGRAYVQRDNVLNYLRIGDGCDAEVVRELLREAEVFPCTGDDIHDDLIDNVIMAFERMKIPRKHSGYCGIDGLMGGDRECRPFAKSDVDGILSMISNRMQNVVFQSDVETIDITSIARKLHDDAASVIRHMFYDGSVSMHMPTLTWSWELDSEISHYNDGDFVTMYDEVYRNTGETRSQRMKPQIDFLNTINDSDLNLIMNYGAMGVLSPENSSRADGYLDDTEIEKMQSDYRKNYGVRFGKWALMITRNPVKFQKIDMPIAELQLMDKRKAALSSILQFMNIPKELHAFFENAKYSNRNEAELDMYGNTVSYWAAMFVKMFRDCYEWLRINQPTMRYPTDNAIWFDIVGVPALQDKKNAEIEAASKEL
;
A
#
# COMPACT_ATOMS: atom_id res chain seq x y z
N MET A 1 33.79 15.55 19.76
CA MET A 1 33.77 15.22 18.32
C MET A 1 34.99 14.41 17.85
N ARG A 2 36.25 14.70 18.25
CA ARG A 2 37.36 13.71 18.13
C ARG A 2 37.04 12.39 18.84
N MET A 3 36.30 12.44 19.96
CA MET A 3 35.79 11.26 20.67
C MET A 3 34.89 10.39 19.78
N GLN A 4 33.79 10.92 19.22
CA GLN A 4 32.82 10.10 18.47
C GLN A 4 33.35 9.43 17.19
N TRP A 5 34.17 10.10 16.37
CA TRP A 5 34.69 9.48 15.13
C TRP A 5 35.81 8.47 15.40
N ARG A 6 36.69 8.79 16.36
CA ARG A 6 37.77 7.89 16.76
C ARG A 6 37.20 6.65 17.46
N GLU A 7 36.27 6.81 18.39
CA GLU A 7 35.55 5.71 19.03
C GLU A 7 34.80 4.86 17.99
N LEU A 8 34.16 5.49 17.00
CA LEU A 8 33.47 4.76 15.93
C LEU A 8 34.45 3.96 15.06
N CYS A 9 35.61 4.51 14.70
CA CYS A 9 36.63 3.78 13.94
C CYS A 9 37.34 2.71 14.78
N GLU A 10 37.49 2.92 16.09
CA GLU A 10 38.02 1.91 17.02
C GLU A 10 37.04 0.73 17.16
N GLN A 11 35.74 0.99 17.16
CA GLN A 11 34.70 -0.04 17.17
C GLN A 11 34.50 -0.70 15.79
N ARG A 12 34.68 0.07 14.70
CA ARG A 12 34.45 -0.35 13.31
C ARG A 12 35.70 -0.07 12.46
N PRO A 13 36.75 -0.90 12.57
CA PRO A 13 38.02 -0.67 11.87
C PRO A 13 37.87 -0.62 10.34
N GLN A 14 36.84 -1.28 9.79
CA GLN A 14 36.53 -1.26 8.37
C GLN A 14 36.25 0.15 7.85
N LEU A 15 35.67 1.05 8.68
CA LEU A 15 35.48 2.45 8.28
C LEU A 15 36.81 3.18 8.10
N LEU A 16 37.82 2.84 8.89
CA LEU A 16 39.16 3.40 8.76
C LEU A 16 39.84 2.90 7.48
N ASP A 17 39.63 1.65 7.11
CA ASP A 17 40.18 1.09 5.87
C ASP A 17 39.54 1.74 4.63
N VAL A 18 38.21 1.92 4.65
CA VAL A 18 37.53 2.70 3.59
C VAL A 18 38.02 4.14 3.56
N ALA A 19 38.23 4.79 4.71
CA ALA A 19 38.77 6.15 4.76
C ALA A 19 40.16 6.26 4.13
N LYS A 20 41.07 5.30 4.39
CA LYS A 20 42.38 5.23 3.74
C LYS A 20 42.25 5.04 2.23
N ILE A 21 41.31 4.19 1.79
CA ILE A 21 41.05 3.97 0.37
C ILE A 21 40.61 5.28 -0.32
N MET A 22 39.71 6.04 0.31
CA MET A 22 39.25 7.34 -0.20
C MET A 22 40.39 8.37 -0.22
N ASP A 23 41.25 8.38 0.80
CA ASP A 23 42.42 9.25 0.88
C ASP A 23 43.42 8.95 -0.25
N ASP A 24 43.77 7.68 -0.44
CA ASP A 24 44.65 7.23 -1.52
C ASP A 24 44.09 7.59 -2.90
N PHE A 25 42.79 7.42 -3.09
CA PHE A 25 42.10 7.79 -4.33
C PHE A 25 42.23 9.29 -4.65
N TRP A 26 42.19 10.14 -3.63
CA TRP A 26 42.31 11.59 -3.82
C TRP A 26 43.76 12.05 -4.00
N ASN A 27 44.69 11.51 -3.21
CA ASN A 27 46.04 12.05 -3.07
C ASN A 27 47.09 11.33 -3.93
N ASN A 28 47.03 10.00 -4.00
CA ASN A 28 48.10 9.19 -4.57
C ASN A 28 47.83 8.77 -6.03
N GLY A 29 46.62 9.05 -6.53
CA GLY A 29 46.21 8.73 -7.90
C GLY A 29 46.14 7.21 -8.10
N ARG A 30 44.93 6.65 -7.97
CA ARG A 30 44.70 5.26 -8.38
C ARG A 30 44.63 5.12 -9.89
N THR A 31 44.59 3.89 -10.39
CA THR A 31 44.53 3.56 -11.82
C THR A 31 43.26 4.08 -12.51
N SER A 32 42.22 4.42 -11.75
CA SER A 32 40.96 4.97 -12.25
C SER A 32 40.62 6.34 -11.65
N ASP A 33 39.90 7.14 -12.42
CA ASP A 33 39.26 8.38 -11.96
C ASP A 33 37.92 8.13 -11.25
N VAL A 34 37.48 6.86 -11.22
CA VAL A 34 36.22 6.45 -10.59
C VAL A 34 36.49 5.37 -9.54
N LEU A 35 35.91 5.57 -8.35
CA LEU A 35 35.97 4.61 -7.24
C LEU A 35 34.55 4.23 -6.80
N ASN A 36 34.26 2.94 -6.83
CA ASN A 36 33.03 2.32 -6.36
C ASN A 36 33.26 1.73 -4.97
N ILE A 37 32.57 2.25 -3.95
CA ILE A 37 32.56 1.71 -2.59
C ILE A 37 31.14 1.25 -2.26
N SER A 38 30.94 -0.06 -2.20
CA SER A 38 29.67 -0.66 -1.79
C SER A 38 29.75 -1.19 -0.36
N MET A 39 28.76 -0.83 0.45
CA MET A 39 28.72 -1.17 1.88
C MET A 39 27.29 -1.47 2.34
N PRO A 40 27.11 -2.28 3.40
CA PRO A 40 25.79 -2.61 3.91
C PRO A 40 25.04 -1.39 4.45
N THR A 41 23.72 -1.48 4.49
CA THR A 41 22.89 -0.42 5.05
C THR A 41 23.23 -0.18 6.53
N ARG A 42 23.14 1.08 6.98
CA ARG A 42 23.46 1.49 8.37
C ARG A 42 24.91 1.22 8.83
N PHE A 43 25.84 0.90 7.94
CA PHE A 43 27.24 0.69 8.31
C PHE A 43 27.99 2.00 8.65
N GLY A 44 27.52 3.14 8.13
CA GLY A 44 28.12 4.47 8.37
C GLY A 44 28.64 5.18 7.12
N LYS A 45 28.36 4.65 5.92
CA LYS A 45 28.84 5.16 4.63
C LYS A 45 28.52 6.64 4.34
N SER A 46 27.32 7.12 4.72
CA SER A 46 26.92 8.53 4.54
C SER A 46 27.62 9.48 5.52
N LEU A 47 27.92 9.00 6.72
CA LEU A 47 28.74 9.74 7.68
C LEU A 47 30.18 9.87 7.16
N LEU A 48 30.76 8.76 6.69
CA LEU A 48 32.11 8.72 6.16
C LEU A 48 32.30 9.68 4.97
N SER A 49 31.39 9.65 4.00
CA SER A 49 31.40 10.55 2.83
C SER A 49 31.19 12.04 3.19
N THR A 50 30.37 12.32 4.20
CA THR A 50 30.24 13.69 4.77
C THR A 50 31.56 14.14 5.40
N THR A 51 32.18 13.30 6.23
CA THR A 51 33.46 13.59 6.87
C THR A 51 34.59 13.72 5.84
N PHE A 52 34.57 12.92 4.78
CA PHE A 52 35.52 13.04 3.69
C PHE A 52 35.41 14.38 2.96
N SER A 53 34.18 14.87 2.74
CA SER A 53 33.97 16.20 2.16
C SER A 53 34.59 17.31 3.02
N VAL A 54 34.47 17.19 4.35
CA VAL A 54 35.14 18.12 5.30
C VAL A 54 36.65 17.99 5.20
N TYR A 55 37.20 16.77 5.19
CA TYR A 55 38.63 16.52 5.04
C TYR A 55 39.19 17.20 3.78
N LEU A 56 38.54 17.02 2.63
CA LEU A 56 38.96 17.64 1.38
C LEU A 56 39.03 19.17 1.46
N LEU A 57 37.98 19.81 2.02
CA LEU A 57 37.94 21.26 2.19
C LEU A 57 38.97 21.78 3.20
N THR A 58 39.40 20.94 4.15
CA THR A 58 40.47 21.30 5.09
C THR A 58 41.86 21.13 4.52
N CYS A 59 42.03 20.24 3.53
CA CYS A 59 43.29 20.08 2.79
C CYS A 59 43.46 21.19 1.75
N ASP A 60 42.40 21.51 1.02
CA ASP A 60 42.38 22.61 0.06
C ASP A 60 41.00 23.28 0.06
N VAL A 61 40.98 24.53 0.53
CA VAL A 61 39.77 25.35 0.64
C VAL A 61 39.19 25.73 -0.71
N HIS A 62 39.90 25.55 -1.82
CA HIS A 62 39.39 25.79 -3.17
C HIS A 62 38.77 24.56 -3.82
N THR A 63 38.81 23.39 -3.15
CA THR A 63 38.18 22.16 -3.66
C THR A 63 36.68 22.37 -3.87
N ARG A 64 36.18 21.91 -5.01
CA ARG A 64 34.76 21.97 -5.38
C ARG A 64 34.16 20.56 -5.39
N ILE A 65 33.20 20.35 -4.52
CA ILE A 65 32.60 19.06 -4.21
C ILE A 65 31.15 19.07 -4.67
N LEU A 66 30.82 18.19 -5.61
CA LEU A 66 29.45 17.87 -5.92
C LEU A 66 29.00 16.68 -5.06
N ARG A 67 27.90 16.84 -4.32
CA ARG A 67 27.27 15.79 -3.54
C ARG A 67 25.94 15.42 -4.16
N ALA A 68 25.78 14.17 -4.60
CA ALA A 68 24.50 13.69 -5.15
C ALA A 68 23.90 12.57 -4.30
N SER A 69 22.57 12.48 -4.25
CA SER A 69 21.85 11.34 -3.66
C SER A 69 20.51 11.10 -4.36
N TYR A 70 19.82 9.99 -4.07
CA TYR A 70 18.55 9.64 -4.74
C TYR A 70 17.47 10.73 -4.65
N SER A 71 17.50 11.61 -3.63
CA SER A 71 16.60 12.75 -3.50
C SER A 71 17.32 14.07 -3.26
N ALA A 72 16.72 15.17 -3.72
CA ALA A 72 17.25 16.52 -3.52
C ALA A 72 17.28 16.93 -2.04
N GLU A 73 16.25 16.57 -1.28
CA GLU A 73 16.16 16.85 0.16
C GLU A 73 17.29 16.18 0.96
N LEU A 74 17.60 14.92 0.63
CA LEU A 74 18.68 14.19 1.30
C LEU A 74 20.04 14.80 0.95
N ALA A 75 20.26 15.14 -0.32
CA ALA A 75 21.49 15.80 -0.74
C ALA A 75 21.67 17.19 -0.11
N GLU A 76 20.60 17.96 0.05
CA GLU A 76 20.60 19.24 0.77
C GLU A 76 20.94 19.05 2.26
N SER A 77 20.39 18.00 2.89
CA SER A 77 20.73 17.64 4.27
C SER A 77 22.22 17.32 4.42
N PHE A 78 22.81 16.56 3.49
CA PHE A 78 24.26 16.29 3.51
C PHE A 78 25.09 17.57 3.31
N SER A 79 24.71 18.43 2.36
CA SER A 79 25.37 19.73 2.16
C SER A 79 25.38 20.57 3.44
N TYR A 80 24.24 20.61 4.14
CA TYR A 80 24.13 21.28 5.43
C TYR A 80 25.01 20.65 6.51
N GLN A 81 25.09 19.31 6.57
CA GLN A 81 25.94 18.61 7.52
C GLN A 81 27.43 18.88 7.26
N VAL A 82 27.89 18.85 6.00
CA VAL A 82 29.29 19.18 5.65
C VAL A 82 29.64 20.59 6.13
N ARG A 83 28.76 21.57 5.86
CA ARG A 83 28.96 22.97 6.28
C ARG A 83 29.11 23.09 7.80
N ASN A 84 28.22 22.46 8.57
CA ASN A 84 28.26 22.50 10.03
C ASN A 84 29.46 21.76 10.61
N GLN A 85 29.81 20.59 10.05
CA GLN A 85 30.96 19.82 10.49
C GLN A 85 32.27 20.56 10.21
N LEU A 86 32.38 21.23 9.06
CA LEU A 86 33.52 22.08 8.73
C LEU A 86 33.68 23.23 9.74
N ALA A 87 32.60 23.95 10.03
CA ALA A 87 32.61 25.03 11.04
C ALA A 87 33.06 24.51 12.42
N ALA A 88 32.47 23.42 12.87
CA ALA A 88 32.80 22.80 14.16
C ALA A 88 34.22 22.19 14.18
N PHE A 89 34.81 21.85 13.03
CA PHE A 89 36.19 21.38 12.93
C PHE A 89 37.16 22.56 13.04
N CYS A 90 36.93 23.63 12.27
CA CYS A 90 37.75 24.85 12.33
C CYS A 90 37.76 25.47 13.73
N GLU A 91 36.59 25.56 14.38
CA GLU A 91 36.47 26.11 15.74
C GLU A 91 37.36 25.37 16.73
N LYS A 92 37.44 24.03 16.63
CA LYS A 92 38.31 23.21 17.49
C LYS A 92 39.80 23.44 17.24
N LEU A 93 40.18 23.93 16.07
CA LEU A 93 41.55 24.31 15.75
C LEU A 93 41.84 25.77 16.14
N GLY A 94 40.89 26.47 16.77
CA GLY A 94 41.00 27.90 17.07
C GLY A 94 40.83 28.79 15.84
N MET A 95 40.26 28.25 14.76
CA MET A 95 40.02 28.96 13.51
C MET A 95 38.52 29.24 13.34
N GLN A 96 38.18 30.26 12.56
CA GLN A 96 36.80 30.49 12.12
C GLN A 96 36.72 30.37 10.60
N VAL A 97 35.67 29.72 10.12
CA VAL A 97 35.36 29.61 8.70
C VAL A 97 34.00 30.20 8.46
N ALA A 98 33.96 31.32 7.73
CA ALA A 98 32.72 31.88 7.24
C ALA A 98 32.33 31.19 5.93
N THR A 99 31.04 31.03 5.70
CA THR A 99 30.50 30.40 4.49
C THR A 99 29.33 31.24 3.96
N GLU A 100 29.25 31.39 2.64
CA GLU A 100 28.25 32.20 1.94
C GLU A 100 27.42 31.32 1.02
N GLY A 101 26.14 31.67 0.83
CA GLY A 101 25.23 30.97 -0.07
C GLY A 101 24.11 30.22 0.65
N THR A 102 23.47 29.34 -0.10
CA THR A 102 22.27 28.59 0.27
C THR A 102 22.59 27.27 0.97
N ARG A 103 21.56 26.55 1.43
CA ARG A 103 21.73 25.27 2.13
C ARG A 103 22.26 24.17 1.21
N ASN A 104 21.80 24.11 -0.03
CA ASN A 104 22.25 23.15 -1.03
C ASN A 104 23.48 23.63 -1.82
N ARG A 105 23.78 24.93 -1.90
CA ARG A 105 24.93 25.45 -2.66
C ARG A 105 25.60 26.60 -1.94
N TRP A 106 26.87 26.44 -1.59
CA TRP A 106 27.62 27.42 -0.79
C TRP A 106 29.13 27.40 -1.08
N ARG A 107 29.79 28.47 -0.64
CA ARG A 107 31.24 28.69 -0.72
C ARG A 107 31.82 29.06 0.63
N ILE A 108 33.11 28.82 0.81
CA ILE A 108 33.89 29.39 1.90
C ILE A 108 34.11 30.88 1.59
N ALA A 109 33.89 31.75 2.57
CA ALA A 109 34.00 33.18 2.38
C ALA A 109 35.44 33.55 1.96
N GLY A 110 35.56 34.39 0.93
CA GLY A 110 36.84 34.74 0.31
C GLY A 110 37.19 33.91 -0.94
N ASN A 111 36.43 32.86 -1.25
CA ASN A 111 36.56 32.15 -2.52
C ASN A 111 35.67 32.78 -3.61
N ASP A 112 36.18 32.82 -4.84
CA ASP A 112 35.44 33.35 -5.99
C ASP A 112 34.35 32.39 -6.47
N MET A 113 34.58 31.08 -6.32
CA MET A 113 33.71 30.00 -6.81
C MET A 113 33.04 29.26 -5.66
N ASP A 114 31.92 28.60 -5.97
CA ASP A 114 31.24 27.71 -5.03
C ASP A 114 32.06 26.46 -4.70
N ASN A 115 32.11 26.10 -3.42
CA ASN A 115 32.89 24.95 -2.95
C ASN A 115 32.07 23.68 -2.84
N HIS A 116 30.76 23.78 -2.59
CA HIS A 116 29.93 22.61 -2.35
C HIS A 116 28.54 22.79 -2.94
N ALA A 117 28.05 21.76 -3.64
CA ALA A 117 26.69 21.68 -4.15
C ALA A 117 26.06 20.32 -3.83
N GLY A 118 24.83 20.32 -3.30
CA GLY A 118 24.00 19.15 -3.06
C GLY A 118 22.89 19.04 -4.10
N VAL A 119 22.76 17.90 -4.77
CA VAL A 119 21.76 17.67 -5.81
C VAL A 119 21.09 16.29 -5.69
N GLY A 120 19.82 16.20 -6.04
CA GLY A 120 19.16 14.92 -6.26
C GLY A 120 19.57 14.31 -7.61
N VAL A 121 19.58 12.98 -7.72
CA VAL A 121 19.67 12.30 -9.01
C VAL A 121 18.55 12.81 -9.93
N GLY A 122 18.92 13.21 -11.16
CA GLY A 122 18.01 13.84 -12.12
C GLY A 122 17.81 15.36 -11.94
N GLY A 123 18.41 15.95 -10.90
CA GLY A 123 18.44 17.39 -10.70
C GLY A 123 19.45 18.10 -11.61
N SER A 124 19.23 19.39 -11.86
CA SER A 124 20.16 20.22 -12.64
C SER A 124 21.23 20.85 -11.76
N ILE A 125 22.45 20.94 -12.29
CA ILE A 125 23.64 21.52 -11.64
C ILE A 125 24.17 22.69 -12.47
N THR A 126 23.28 23.49 -13.07
CA THR A 126 23.68 24.57 -14.00
C THR A 126 24.72 25.52 -13.35
N GLY A 127 25.84 25.72 -14.06
CA GLY A 127 26.88 26.66 -13.67
C GLY A 127 27.70 26.28 -12.43
N PHE A 128 27.74 25.00 -12.05
CA PHE A 128 28.66 24.49 -11.02
C PHE A 128 29.55 23.39 -11.61
N GLY A 129 30.86 23.68 -11.69
CA GLY A 129 31.88 22.70 -12.02
C GLY A 129 32.51 22.15 -10.73
N PHE A 130 32.95 20.89 -10.75
CA PHE A 130 33.46 20.21 -9.57
C PHE A 130 34.76 19.46 -9.84
N ASP A 131 35.61 19.36 -8.81
CA ASP A 131 36.84 18.58 -8.83
C ASP A 131 36.59 17.12 -8.44
N ILE A 132 35.57 16.90 -7.58
CA ILE A 132 35.09 15.57 -7.21
C ILE A 132 33.55 15.55 -7.11
N ALA A 133 32.95 14.49 -7.66
CA ALA A 133 31.55 14.14 -7.38
C ALA A 133 31.51 12.97 -6.40
N ILE A 134 30.80 13.14 -5.28
CA ILE A 134 30.54 12.09 -4.30
C ILE A 134 29.07 11.72 -4.37
N ILE A 135 28.76 10.55 -4.91
CA ILE A 135 27.40 10.06 -5.14
C ILE A 135 27.03 9.09 -4.00
N ASP A 136 26.06 9.44 -3.14
CA ASP A 136 25.52 8.58 -2.07
C ASP A 136 24.20 7.93 -2.50
N ASP A 137 24.13 6.61 -2.52
CA ASP A 137 22.89 5.85 -2.72
C ASP A 137 21.97 6.44 -3.81
N THR A 138 22.09 5.93 -5.03
CA THR A 138 21.33 6.44 -6.18
C THR A 138 19.95 5.83 -6.32
N ALA A 139 19.49 4.98 -5.40
CA ALA A 139 18.15 4.39 -5.41
C ALA A 139 17.59 4.32 -3.99
N LYS A 140 16.31 4.65 -3.82
CA LYS A 140 15.64 4.66 -2.50
C LYS A 140 15.28 3.25 -2.03
N ASN A 141 14.86 2.41 -2.96
CA ASN A 141 14.34 1.08 -2.70
C ASN A 141 14.54 0.17 -3.92
N MET A 142 14.19 -1.09 -3.77
CA MET A 142 14.32 -2.10 -4.83
C MET A 142 13.43 -1.78 -6.05
N GLN A 143 12.27 -1.17 -5.85
CA GLN A 143 11.35 -0.81 -6.93
C GLN A 143 11.98 0.22 -7.88
N ASP A 144 12.60 1.27 -7.33
CA ASP A 144 13.33 2.27 -8.10
C ASP A 144 14.52 1.63 -8.82
N ALA A 145 15.29 0.78 -8.14
CA ALA A 145 16.44 0.10 -8.73
C ALA A 145 16.09 -0.87 -9.86
N MET A 146 14.91 -1.51 -9.80
CA MET A 146 14.41 -2.40 -10.85
C MET A 146 13.78 -1.64 -12.04
N SER A 147 13.37 -0.38 -11.83
CA SER A 147 12.72 0.44 -12.86
C SER A 147 13.68 0.76 -14.01
N ALA A 148 13.30 0.36 -15.23
CA ALA A 148 14.06 0.71 -16.45
C ALA A 148 14.09 2.23 -16.68
N ALA A 149 12.95 2.91 -16.47
CA ALA A 149 12.88 4.37 -16.59
C ALA A 149 13.82 5.08 -15.61
N TYR A 150 13.93 4.57 -14.37
CA TYR A 150 14.86 5.11 -13.39
C TYR A 150 16.33 4.85 -13.76
N ARG A 151 16.65 3.67 -14.28
CA ARG A 151 17.99 3.39 -14.83
C ARG A 151 18.35 4.29 -16.01
N ARG A 152 17.39 4.61 -16.88
CA ARG A 152 17.58 5.61 -17.96
C ARG A 152 17.82 7.01 -17.40
N SER A 153 17.10 7.43 -16.35
CA SER A 153 17.32 8.74 -15.73
C SER A 153 18.69 8.83 -15.05
N LEU A 154 19.18 7.74 -14.44
CA LEU A 154 20.54 7.62 -13.93
C LEU A 154 21.57 7.79 -15.05
N THR A 155 21.40 7.07 -16.16
CA THR A 155 22.30 7.19 -17.33
C THR A 155 22.30 8.62 -17.88
N SER A 156 21.12 9.23 -18.01
CA SER A 156 21.01 10.63 -18.44
C SER A 156 21.68 11.60 -17.46
N PHE A 157 21.56 11.37 -16.14
CA PHE A 157 22.25 12.16 -15.12
C PHE A 157 23.77 12.01 -15.22
N ARG A 158 24.29 10.80 -15.44
CA ARG A 158 25.71 10.57 -15.70
C ARG A 158 26.18 11.39 -16.91
N ASP A 159 25.56 11.16 -18.07
CA ASP A 159 26.07 11.66 -19.34
C ASP A 159 25.83 13.16 -19.52
N SER A 160 24.63 13.63 -19.16
CA SER A 160 24.20 15.02 -19.38
C SER A 160 24.53 15.94 -18.21
N VAL A 161 24.66 15.39 -17.00
CA VAL A 161 24.87 16.19 -15.79
C VAL A 161 26.29 16.10 -15.26
N LEU A 162 26.77 14.90 -14.93
CA LEU A 162 28.08 14.72 -14.29
C LEU A 162 29.24 14.95 -15.26
N ILE A 163 29.30 14.18 -16.36
CA ILE A 163 30.49 14.12 -17.22
C ILE A 163 30.85 15.50 -17.79
N GLY A 164 29.85 16.25 -18.26
CA GLY A 164 30.06 17.58 -18.84
C GLY A 164 30.45 18.68 -17.85
N ARG A 165 30.40 18.43 -16.53
CA ARG A 165 30.68 19.43 -15.47
C ARG A 165 31.93 19.12 -14.66
N MET A 166 32.63 18.03 -14.99
CA MET A 166 33.88 17.67 -14.32
C MET A 166 35.00 18.64 -14.70
N GLU A 167 35.66 19.19 -13.70
CA GLU A 167 36.78 20.09 -13.82
C GLU A 167 37.92 19.66 -12.87
N GLY A 168 39.09 20.31 -12.96
CA GLY A 168 40.22 20.03 -12.07
C GLY A 168 40.63 18.55 -12.08
N LYS A 169 40.56 17.89 -10.91
CA LYS A 169 40.95 16.47 -10.72
C LYS A 169 39.99 15.45 -11.35
N LYS A 170 38.76 15.84 -11.71
CA LYS A 170 37.76 15.00 -12.40
C LYS A 170 37.49 13.64 -11.75
N LYS A 171 37.44 13.59 -10.42
CA LYS A 171 37.23 12.34 -9.67
C LYS A 171 35.74 12.06 -9.44
N ILE A 172 35.36 10.78 -9.48
CA ILE A 172 34.01 10.32 -9.11
C ILE A 172 34.13 9.25 -8.03
N LEU A 173 33.46 9.50 -6.91
CA LEU A 173 33.39 8.61 -5.76
C LEU A 173 31.95 8.17 -5.57
N ASN A 174 31.66 6.92 -5.90
CA ASN A 174 30.36 6.30 -5.70
C ASN A 174 30.38 5.55 -4.36
N VAL A 175 29.48 5.91 -3.45
CA VAL A 175 29.35 5.28 -2.13
C VAL A 175 27.90 4.87 -1.94
N GLY A 176 27.63 3.60 -1.64
CA GLY A 176 26.24 3.20 -1.48
C GLY A 176 26.06 1.72 -1.25
N THR A 177 24.82 1.27 -1.41
CA THR A 177 24.45 -0.14 -1.34
C THR A 177 24.03 -0.62 -2.73
N ARG A 178 24.44 -1.85 -3.10
CA ARG A 178 24.06 -2.47 -4.39
C ARG A 178 22.59 -2.91 -4.38
N TRP A 179 21.96 -2.89 -5.55
CA TRP A 179 20.55 -3.26 -5.68
C TRP A 179 20.28 -4.28 -6.79
N THR A 180 20.81 -4.03 -7.99
CA THR A 180 20.62 -4.88 -9.17
C THR A 180 21.93 -4.98 -9.94
N VAL A 181 22.07 -5.98 -10.80
CA VAL A 181 23.25 -6.15 -11.67
C VAL A 181 23.48 -4.91 -12.54
N ASN A 182 22.39 -4.22 -12.89
CA ASN A 182 22.36 -3.04 -13.76
C ASN A 182 22.16 -1.73 -12.97
N ASP A 183 22.67 -1.66 -11.74
CA ASP A 183 22.58 -0.47 -10.89
C ASP A 183 23.60 0.62 -11.26
N TRP A 184 23.61 1.74 -10.53
CA TRP A 184 24.51 2.87 -10.81
C TRP A 184 25.99 2.50 -10.88
N PHE A 185 26.43 1.56 -10.06
CA PHE A 185 27.83 1.14 -10.02
C PHE A 185 28.24 0.48 -11.34
N SER A 186 27.32 -0.28 -11.96
CA SER A 186 27.55 -0.94 -13.26
C SER A 186 27.76 0.03 -14.44
N LEU A 187 27.35 1.30 -14.30
CA LEU A 187 27.59 2.33 -15.32
C LEU A 187 29.06 2.77 -15.39
N TRP A 188 29.90 2.29 -14.48
CA TRP A 188 31.32 2.63 -14.37
C TRP A 188 32.19 1.37 -14.48
N PRO A 189 32.29 0.74 -15.67
CA PRO A 189 33.02 -0.52 -15.84
C PRO A 189 34.52 -0.41 -15.56
N ASP A 190 35.10 0.77 -15.73
CA ASP A 190 36.51 1.05 -15.45
C ASP A 190 36.75 1.55 -14.00
N ALA A 191 35.71 1.53 -13.16
CA ALA A 191 35.86 1.92 -11.76
C ALA A 191 36.69 0.89 -11.00
N GLU A 192 37.48 1.40 -10.07
CA GLU A 192 38.02 0.52 -9.05
C GLU A 192 36.93 0.17 -8.04
N GLU A 193 36.79 -1.11 -7.71
CA GLU A 193 35.73 -1.58 -6.81
C GLU A 193 36.28 -1.98 -5.43
N TYR A 194 35.61 -1.50 -4.39
CA TYR A 194 35.72 -1.98 -3.03
C TYR A 194 34.35 -2.36 -2.51
N MET A 195 34.20 -3.61 -2.09
CA MET A 195 32.94 -4.15 -1.59
C MET A 195 33.13 -4.67 -0.18
N LEU A 196 32.33 -4.17 0.76
CA LEU A 196 32.30 -4.67 2.12
C LEU A 196 31.05 -5.55 2.31
N PRO A 197 31.19 -6.89 2.37
CA PRO A 197 30.07 -7.76 2.66
C PRO A 197 29.67 -7.64 4.15
N ALA A 198 28.41 -7.93 4.47
CA ALA A 198 27.93 -7.93 5.84
C ALA A 198 28.41 -9.16 6.64
N MET A 199 28.62 -10.30 5.98
CA MET A 199 29.19 -11.51 6.56
C MET A 199 30.47 -11.89 5.81
N ASN A 200 31.46 -12.41 6.53
CA ASN A 200 32.67 -12.99 5.95
C ASN A 200 32.40 -14.41 5.41
N ASP A 201 33.35 -14.95 4.66
CA ASP A 201 33.24 -16.31 4.07
C ASP A 201 33.09 -17.42 5.12
N ASP A 202 33.54 -17.19 6.36
CA ASP A 202 33.39 -18.10 7.49
C ASP A 202 32.01 -18.01 8.18
N GLY A 203 31.12 -17.15 7.69
CA GLY A 203 29.77 -16.93 8.21
C GLY A 203 29.70 -15.97 9.41
N THR A 204 30.81 -15.37 9.82
CA THR A 204 30.84 -14.36 10.90
C THR A 204 30.49 -12.97 10.38
N SER A 205 30.03 -12.08 11.26
CA SER A 205 29.81 -10.67 10.93
C SER A 205 31.11 -10.02 10.49
N CYS A 206 31.05 -9.18 9.45
CA CYS A 206 32.20 -8.36 9.06
C CYS A 206 32.58 -7.36 10.17
N CYS A 207 31.64 -6.99 11.05
CA CYS A 207 31.86 -6.09 12.17
C CYS A 207 30.83 -6.31 13.28
N GLU A 208 31.22 -7.04 14.33
CA GLU A 208 30.37 -7.33 15.50
C GLU A 208 29.85 -6.08 16.23
N ALA A 209 30.58 -4.95 16.19
CA ALA A 209 30.12 -3.69 16.77
C ALA A 209 29.08 -2.93 15.91
N TRP A 210 28.80 -3.41 14.70
CA TRP A 210 27.72 -2.90 13.84
C TRP A 210 26.47 -3.77 13.98
N LYS A 211 26.63 -5.06 13.67
CA LYS A 211 25.62 -6.10 13.87
C LYS A 211 26.33 -7.38 14.24
N THR A 212 25.78 -8.09 15.20
CA THR A 212 26.33 -9.39 15.61
C THR A 212 26.09 -10.46 14.56
N THR A 213 26.90 -11.51 14.56
CA THR A 213 26.68 -12.69 13.70
C THR A 213 25.26 -13.26 13.87
N GLY A 214 24.75 -13.29 15.10
CA GLY A 214 23.39 -13.76 15.41
C GLY A 214 22.30 -12.89 14.77
N GLU A 215 22.41 -11.56 14.87
CA GLU A 215 21.46 -10.63 14.25
C GLU A 215 21.45 -10.75 12.73
N LEU A 216 22.64 -10.80 12.10
CA LEU A 216 22.76 -10.97 10.66
C LEU A 216 22.17 -12.29 10.18
N THR A 217 22.34 -13.37 10.95
CA THR A 217 21.73 -14.68 10.64
C THR A 217 20.20 -14.61 10.68
N ILE A 218 19.63 -13.91 11.67
CA ILE A 218 18.19 -13.70 11.76
C ILE A 218 17.69 -12.86 10.58
N GLU A 219 18.40 -11.78 10.22
CA GLU A 219 18.01 -10.93 9.10
C GLU A 219 18.08 -11.65 7.76
N ARG A 220 19.14 -12.43 7.53
CA ARG A 220 19.28 -13.30 6.35
C ARG A 220 18.08 -14.23 6.17
N ASN A 221 17.55 -14.78 7.26
CA ASN A 221 16.40 -15.68 7.22
C ASN A 221 15.04 -14.96 7.06
N ARG A 222 15.00 -13.63 7.25
CA ARG A 222 13.76 -12.82 7.17
C ARG A 222 13.54 -12.14 5.82
N ILE A 223 14.60 -11.98 5.04
CA ILE A 223 14.56 -11.27 3.75
C ILE A 223 14.88 -12.24 2.62
N SER A 224 14.49 -11.88 1.39
CA SER A 224 14.76 -12.72 0.23
C SER A 224 16.27 -12.80 -0.07
N SER A 225 16.70 -13.90 -0.70
CA SER A 225 18.10 -14.07 -1.11
C SER A 225 18.58 -12.93 -1.99
N GLU A 226 17.75 -12.44 -2.92
CA GLU A 226 18.11 -11.35 -3.82
C GLU A 226 18.37 -10.04 -3.06
N VAL A 227 17.54 -9.75 -2.05
CA VAL A 227 17.70 -8.56 -1.20
C VAL A 227 18.92 -8.71 -0.29
N TRP A 228 19.15 -9.90 0.26
CA TRP A 228 20.32 -10.21 1.08
C TRP A 228 21.62 -10.06 0.28
N ASP A 229 21.70 -10.73 -0.87
CA ASP A 229 22.89 -10.73 -1.72
C ASP A 229 23.21 -9.31 -2.18
N ALA A 230 22.20 -8.54 -2.60
CA ALA A 230 22.38 -7.15 -3.00
C ALA A 230 22.74 -6.22 -1.82
N GLN A 231 21.89 -6.11 -0.81
CA GLN A 231 22.03 -5.04 0.20
C GLN A 231 23.01 -5.36 1.32
N TYR A 232 23.25 -6.64 1.60
CA TYR A 232 24.12 -7.08 2.68
C TYR A 232 25.44 -7.58 2.14
N GLN A 233 25.42 -8.49 1.16
CA GLN A 233 26.66 -9.05 0.60
C GLN A 233 27.29 -8.19 -0.50
N GLN A 234 26.58 -7.16 -0.99
CA GLN A 234 27.01 -6.30 -2.10
C GLN A 234 27.20 -7.05 -3.43
N GLN A 235 26.56 -8.21 -3.60
CA GLN A 235 26.59 -9.05 -4.79
C GLN A 235 25.17 -9.16 -5.36
N PRO A 236 24.68 -8.15 -6.11
CA PRO A 236 23.32 -8.20 -6.62
C PRO A 236 23.17 -9.31 -7.67
N THR A 237 22.14 -10.15 -7.50
CA THR A 237 21.77 -11.23 -8.44
C THR A 237 20.59 -10.84 -9.33
N ALA A 238 19.76 -9.90 -8.90
CA ALA A 238 18.62 -9.41 -9.65
C ALA A 238 19.07 -8.56 -10.87
N THR A 239 18.67 -8.94 -12.09
CA THR A 239 19.03 -8.25 -13.33
C THR A 239 18.05 -7.12 -13.73
N GLY A 240 16.88 -7.05 -13.09
CA GLY A 240 15.80 -6.09 -13.39
C GLY A 240 14.43 -6.75 -13.37
N ARG A 241 13.43 -6.15 -14.05
CA ARG A 241 12.13 -6.79 -14.29
C ARG A 241 12.32 -8.07 -15.11
N VAL A 242 11.66 -9.16 -14.69
CA VAL A 242 11.70 -10.47 -15.36
C VAL A 242 10.54 -10.53 -16.36
N CYS A 243 10.73 -11.20 -17.51
CA CYS A 243 9.67 -11.41 -18.49
C CYS A 243 8.68 -12.39 -17.87
N LEU A 244 7.48 -11.92 -17.55
CA LEU A 244 6.56 -12.67 -16.69
C LEU A 244 5.99 -13.90 -17.38
N PHE A 245 5.88 -13.85 -18.71
CA PHE A 245 5.28 -14.89 -19.55
C PHE A 245 6.28 -15.45 -20.58
N ASP A 246 7.58 -15.33 -20.33
CA ASP A 246 8.60 -15.96 -21.17
C ASP A 246 8.36 -17.49 -21.27
N GLY A 247 8.40 -18.01 -22.50
CA GLY A 247 8.10 -19.40 -22.79
C GLY A 247 6.64 -19.83 -22.59
N TRP A 248 5.70 -18.90 -22.33
CA TRP A 248 4.29 -19.25 -22.13
C TRP A 248 3.67 -19.87 -23.40
N ARG A 249 2.91 -20.96 -23.20
CA ARG A 249 2.17 -21.67 -24.23
C ARG A 249 0.77 -21.97 -23.69
N PRO A 250 -0.26 -21.15 -24.01
CA PRO A 250 -1.60 -21.41 -23.52
C PRO A 250 -2.22 -22.63 -24.19
N ILE A 251 -3.17 -23.25 -23.50
CA ILE A 251 -3.93 -24.38 -24.04
C ILE A 251 -5.06 -23.83 -24.90
N THR A 252 -5.10 -24.25 -26.17
CA THR A 252 -6.24 -24.02 -27.06
C THR A 252 -7.27 -25.13 -26.91
N CYS A 253 -8.55 -24.79 -26.76
CA CYS A 253 -9.63 -25.77 -26.63
C CYS A 253 -10.98 -25.22 -27.11
N ALA A 254 -11.95 -26.11 -27.30
CA ALA A 254 -13.34 -25.72 -27.48
C ALA A 254 -13.84 -24.96 -26.24
N VAL A 255 -14.62 -23.91 -26.46
CA VAL A 255 -15.23 -23.10 -25.40
C VAL A 255 -16.50 -23.80 -24.90
N PRO A 256 -16.73 -23.93 -23.57
CA PRO A 256 -17.98 -24.47 -23.03
C PRO A 256 -19.21 -23.68 -23.50
N GLU A 257 -20.32 -24.36 -23.76
CA GLU A 257 -21.56 -23.70 -24.23
C GLU A 257 -22.19 -22.78 -23.18
N ASP A 258 -22.01 -23.09 -21.89
CA ASP A 258 -22.52 -22.34 -20.75
C ASP A 258 -21.41 -21.70 -19.90
N GLY A 259 -21.70 -20.55 -19.28
CA GLY A 259 -20.77 -19.83 -18.42
C GLY A 259 -21.16 -18.38 -18.17
N ASP A 260 -20.34 -17.66 -17.40
CA ASP A 260 -20.51 -16.22 -17.19
C ASP A 260 -19.69 -15.43 -18.22
N ASP A 261 -20.37 -14.80 -19.17
CA ASP A 261 -19.76 -14.04 -20.25
C ASP A 261 -19.59 -12.55 -19.92
N PHE A 262 -18.39 -12.02 -20.15
CA PHE A 262 -18.08 -10.60 -19.99
C PHE A 262 -17.03 -10.14 -20.99
N ILE A 263 -16.97 -8.82 -21.21
CA ILE A 263 -16.01 -8.20 -22.13
C ILE A 263 -15.11 -7.23 -21.37
N ILE A 264 -13.81 -7.22 -21.70
CA ILE A 264 -12.85 -6.21 -21.24
C ILE A 264 -12.43 -5.35 -22.43
N ILE A 265 -12.48 -4.03 -22.25
CA ILE A 265 -12.05 -3.03 -23.23
C ILE A 265 -10.85 -2.26 -22.69
N ASP A 266 -9.77 -2.26 -23.48
CA ASP A 266 -8.64 -1.32 -23.33
C ASP A 266 -8.68 -0.30 -24.47
N PRO A 267 -9.09 0.96 -24.20
CA PRO A 267 -9.31 1.96 -25.23
C PRO A 267 -8.03 2.68 -25.65
N SER A 268 -7.72 2.64 -26.94
CA SER A 268 -6.69 3.49 -27.56
C SER A 268 -7.33 4.52 -28.51
N THR A 269 -6.74 5.71 -28.58
CA THR A 269 -7.03 6.70 -29.64
C THR A 269 -5.78 7.13 -30.41
N GLU A 270 -4.62 6.54 -30.10
CA GLU A 270 -3.36 6.84 -30.76
C GLU A 270 -3.22 5.98 -32.02
N TYR A 271 -3.76 6.53 -33.12
CA TYR A 271 -3.74 5.90 -34.43
C TYR A 271 -2.34 5.39 -34.82
N GLY A 272 -2.18 4.07 -34.86
CA GLY A 272 -0.95 3.40 -35.30
C GLY A 272 0.12 3.18 -34.24
N ILE A 273 -0.13 3.50 -32.96
CA ILE A 273 0.85 3.33 -31.86
C ILE A 273 0.37 2.34 -30.79
N ASP A 274 -0.91 2.31 -30.44
CA ASP A 274 -1.48 1.38 -29.44
C ASP A 274 -2.69 0.65 -30.01
N PHE A 275 -2.92 -0.61 -29.61
CA PHE A 275 -4.11 -1.36 -30.01
C PHE A 275 -5.32 -0.93 -29.20
N PHE A 276 -6.44 -0.69 -29.88
CA PHE A 276 -7.74 -0.67 -29.22
C PHE A 276 -8.22 -2.13 -29.10
N THR A 277 -8.27 -2.65 -27.87
CA THR A 277 -8.63 -4.05 -27.60
C THR A 277 -10.03 -4.19 -27.00
N ALA A 278 -10.74 -5.25 -27.41
CA ALA A 278 -11.99 -5.70 -26.81
C ALA A 278 -12.04 -7.23 -26.83
N PHE A 279 -11.85 -7.87 -25.67
CA PHE A 279 -11.78 -9.33 -25.57
C PHE A 279 -13.01 -9.86 -24.84
N HIS A 280 -13.60 -10.91 -25.41
CA HIS A 280 -14.77 -11.59 -24.89
C HIS A 280 -14.33 -12.84 -24.12
N TYR A 281 -14.68 -12.91 -22.85
CA TYR A 281 -14.32 -14.00 -21.97
C TYR A 281 -15.55 -14.72 -21.43
N ARG A 282 -15.43 -16.04 -21.31
CA ARG A 282 -16.39 -16.89 -20.60
C ARG A 282 -15.72 -17.52 -19.39
N ARG A 283 -16.31 -17.33 -18.22
CA ARG A 283 -15.86 -17.97 -16.98
C ARG A 283 -16.67 -19.24 -16.72
N LYS A 284 -15.97 -20.36 -16.55
CA LYS A 284 -16.57 -21.65 -16.22
C LYS A 284 -15.59 -22.52 -15.43
N ASP A 285 -16.06 -23.12 -14.33
CA ASP A 285 -15.31 -24.09 -13.50
C ASP A 285 -13.91 -23.62 -13.06
N GLY A 286 -13.78 -22.32 -12.76
CA GLY A 286 -12.50 -21.72 -12.33
C GLY A 286 -11.52 -21.40 -13.46
N PHE A 287 -11.88 -21.67 -14.72
CA PHE A 287 -11.12 -21.30 -15.91
C PHE A 287 -11.71 -20.06 -16.58
N LEU A 288 -10.83 -19.33 -17.27
CA LEU A 288 -11.19 -18.21 -18.13
C LEU A 288 -10.92 -18.59 -19.58
N TYR A 289 -11.98 -18.68 -20.38
CA TYR A 289 -11.89 -18.98 -21.79
C TYR A 289 -11.96 -17.67 -22.57
N LEU A 290 -10.92 -17.37 -23.36
CA LEU A 290 -10.98 -16.32 -24.36
C LEU A 290 -11.85 -16.83 -25.52
N VAL A 291 -13.05 -16.29 -25.66
CA VAL A 291 -14.07 -16.76 -26.61
C VAL A 291 -13.85 -16.16 -27.98
N ASP A 292 -13.70 -14.84 -28.02
CA ASP A 292 -13.35 -14.06 -29.22
C ASP A 292 -12.53 -12.83 -28.79
N ALA A 293 -11.72 -12.30 -29.69
CA ALA A 293 -10.82 -11.19 -29.41
C ALA A 293 -10.77 -10.20 -30.57
N PHE A 294 -10.97 -8.92 -30.28
CA PHE A 294 -10.74 -7.82 -31.21
C PHE A 294 -9.54 -7.00 -30.77
N ALA A 295 -8.62 -6.75 -31.68
CA ALA A 295 -7.53 -5.80 -31.49
C ALA A 295 -7.23 -5.10 -32.82
N SER A 296 -7.20 -3.77 -32.83
CA SER A 296 -6.71 -3.03 -34.00
C SER A 296 -6.12 -1.66 -33.62
N PRO A 297 -4.98 -1.26 -34.22
CA PRO A 297 -4.34 0.04 -33.97
C PRO A 297 -5.02 1.19 -34.74
N ARG A 298 -6.08 0.90 -35.50
CA ARG A 298 -6.83 1.86 -36.32
C ARG A 298 -8.34 1.78 -36.09
N ALA A 299 -8.77 1.13 -35.03
CA ALA A 299 -10.19 1.00 -34.73
C ALA A 299 -10.77 2.30 -34.17
N GLU A 300 -11.93 2.68 -34.68
CA GLU A 300 -12.77 3.70 -34.05
C GLU A 300 -13.71 3.04 -33.02
N PRO A 301 -14.20 3.77 -32.01
CA PRO A 301 -15.17 3.23 -31.05
C PRO A 301 -16.42 2.62 -31.69
N GLN A 302 -16.80 3.05 -32.90
CA GLN A 302 -17.92 2.48 -33.64
C GLN A 302 -17.63 1.05 -34.15
N ASP A 303 -16.40 0.74 -34.54
CA ASP A 303 -16.01 -0.58 -35.01
C ASP A 303 -15.98 -1.58 -33.85
N VAL A 304 -15.46 -1.13 -32.71
CA VAL A 304 -15.48 -1.89 -31.45
C VAL A 304 -16.93 -2.13 -31.00
N ALA A 305 -17.80 -1.11 -31.05
CA ALA A 305 -19.21 -1.28 -30.73
C ALA A 305 -19.92 -2.30 -31.64
N LYS A 306 -19.67 -2.27 -32.96
CA LYS A 306 -20.20 -3.29 -33.89
C LYS A 306 -19.70 -4.68 -33.53
N TRP A 307 -18.44 -4.82 -33.14
CA TRP A 307 -17.88 -6.09 -32.72
C TRP A 307 -18.57 -6.60 -31.43
N ILE A 308 -18.69 -5.75 -30.40
CA ILE A 308 -19.32 -6.08 -29.12
C ILE A 308 -20.78 -6.50 -29.31
N ASN A 309 -21.54 -5.77 -30.12
CA ASN A 309 -22.98 -6.02 -30.31
C ASN A 309 -23.32 -7.35 -31.02
N ARG A 310 -22.32 -8.09 -31.53
CA ARG A 310 -22.50 -9.43 -32.08
C ARG A 310 -22.42 -10.54 -31.02
N HIS A 311 -22.01 -10.21 -29.80
CA HIS A 311 -21.77 -11.15 -28.72
C HIS A 311 -22.87 -11.07 -27.67
N ASP A 312 -23.16 -12.20 -27.03
CA ASP A 312 -23.98 -12.23 -25.84
C ASP A 312 -23.07 -12.17 -24.61
N TYR A 313 -23.30 -11.19 -23.76
CA TYR A 313 -22.49 -10.90 -22.58
C TYR A 313 -23.33 -10.22 -21.50
N THR A 314 -22.89 -10.34 -20.24
CA THR A 314 -23.56 -9.75 -19.08
C THR A 314 -23.13 -8.30 -18.82
N VAL A 315 -21.83 -8.05 -18.89
CA VAL A 315 -21.22 -6.75 -18.61
C VAL A 315 -20.01 -6.52 -19.52
N CYS A 316 -19.82 -5.26 -19.89
CA CYS A 316 -18.66 -4.81 -20.63
C CYS A 316 -17.87 -3.82 -19.76
N TRP A 317 -16.69 -4.21 -19.31
CA TRP A 317 -15.80 -3.38 -18.51
C TRP A 317 -14.88 -2.60 -19.43
N CYS A 318 -14.84 -1.28 -19.26
CA CYS A 318 -13.95 -0.41 -20.03
C CYS A 318 -13.03 0.35 -19.07
N GLU A 319 -11.73 0.31 -19.34
CA GLU A 319 -10.79 1.15 -18.61
C GLU A 319 -11.13 2.63 -18.89
N ALA A 320 -11.18 3.44 -17.84
CA ALA A 320 -11.56 4.84 -17.89
C ALA A 320 -10.36 5.79 -17.85
N ASN A 321 -9.15 5.24 -17.67
CA ASN A 321 -7.90 5.98 -17.70
C ASN A 321 -7.71 6.64 -19.09
N GLY A 322 -7.07 7.81 -19.11
CA GLY A 322 -6.81 8.56 -20.34
C GLY A 322 -8.06 8.86 -21.16
N VAL A 323 -8.14 8.27 -22.35
CA VAL A 323 -9.23 8.49 -23.34
C VAL A 323 -10.50 7.66 -23.04
N GLY A 324 -10.41 6.69 -22.14
CA GLY A 324 -11.47 5.73 -21.86
C GLY A 324 -12.80 6.35 -21.42
N ALA A 325 -12.77 7.41 -20.61
CA ALA A 325 -13.98 8.13 -20.20
C ALA A 325 -14.79 8.71 -21.38
N SER A 326 -14.12 9.12 -22.46
CA SER A 326 -14.76 9.60 -23.70
C SER A 326 -15.29 8.44 -24.54
N VAL A 327 -14.50 7.38 -24.65
CA VAL A 327 -14.86 6.15 -25.38
C VAL A 327 -16.11 5.51 -24.78
N ILE A 328 -16.24 5.42 -23.46
CA ILE A 328 -17.42 4.88 -22.78
C ILE A 328 -18.71 5.61 -23.21
N LYS A 329 -18.65 6.94 -23.30
CA LYS A 329 -19.81 7.74 -23.77
C LYS A 329 -20.16 7.40 -25.21
N LYS A 330 -19.16 7.28 -26.09
CA LYS A 330 -19.36 6.92 -27.50
C LYS A 330 -19.91 5.50 -27.65
N LEU A 331 -19.38 4.51 -26.94
CA LEU A 331 -19.86 3.13 -26.97
C LEU A 331 -21.34 3.03 -26.57
N ARG A 332 -21.74 3.75 -25.51
CA ARG A 332 -23.16 3.85 -25.10
C ARG A 332 -24.03 4.49 -26.19
N LEU A 333 -23.55 5.55 -26.84
CA LEU A 333 -24.25 6.18 -27.98
C LEU A 333 -24.38 5.23 -29.18
N TYR A 334 -23.41 4.35 -29.40
CA TYR A 334 -23.43 3.32 -30.45
C TYR A 334 -24.18 2.04 -30.04
N GLY A 335 -24.93 2.07 -28.93
CA GLY A 335 -25.84 1.01 -28.55
C GLY A 335 -25.21 -0.14 -27.76
N VAL A 336 -23.97 0.01 -27.27
CA VAL A 336 -23.36 -1.01 -26.40
C VAL A 336 -24.04 -1.00 -25.04
N ARG A 337 -24.65 -2.14 -24.67
CA ARG A 337 -25.35 -2.33 -23.39
C ARG A 337 -24.35 -2.60 -22.26
N SER A 338 -24.73 -2.25 -21.02
CA SER A 338 -24.01 -2.62 -19.78
C SER A 338 -22.52 -2.25 -19.73
N VAL A 339 -22.14 -1.07 -20.25
CA VAL A 339 -20.75 -0.57 -20.19
C VAL A 339 -20.44 0.02 -18.81
N ALA A 340 -19.62 -0.68 -18.04
CA ALA A 340 -19.14 -0.29 -16.72
C ALA A 340 -17.70 0.23 -16.79
N SER A 341 -17.42 1.36 -16.14
CA SER A 341 -16.09 1.97 -16.09
C SER A 341 -15.25 1.38 -14.96
N PHE A 342 -13.95 1.26 -15.15
CA PHE A 342 -13.00 1.04 -14.06
C PHE A 342 -11.70 1.81 -14.28
N ALA A 343 -10.92 1.99 -13.21
CA ALA A 343 -9.59 2.60 -13.29
C ALA A 343 -8.56 1.64 -12.72
N THR A 344 -7.41 1.53 -13.36
CA THR A 344 -6.23 0.88 -12.79
C THR A 344 -5.42 1.94 -12.01
N THR A 345 -5.07 1.64 -10.75
CA THR A 345 -4.38 2.59 -9.84
C THR A 345 -2.97 2.13 -9.44
N SER A 346 -2.63 0.87 -9.74
CA SER A 346 -1.32 0.26 -9.52
C SER A 346 -0.54 0.14 -10.83
N ASP A 347 0.79 0.03 -10.72
CA ASP A 347 1.66 -0.09 -11.90
C ASP A 347 1.42 -1.41 -12.66
N LYS A 348 1.52 -1.37 -14.00
CA LYS A 348 1.26 -2.52 -14.89
C LYS A 348 2.06 -3.77 -14.48
N TYR A 349 3.32 -3.61 -14.06
CA TYR A 349 4.16 -4.72 -13.61
C TYR A 349 3.61 -5.40 -12.35
N GLY A 350 3.27 -4.61 -11.33
CA GLY A 350 2.68 -5.13 -10.09
C GLY A 350 1.38 -5.89 -10.34
N ARG A 351 0.48 -5.34 -11.17
CA ARG A 351 -0.78 -6.01 -11.57
C ARG A 351 -0.53 -7.34 -12.27
N ALA A 352 0.33 -7.33 -13.27
CA ALA A 352 0.71 -8.52 -14.02
C ALA A 352 1.38 -9.58 -13.15
N TYR A 353 2.28 -9.17 -12.25
CA TYR A 353 2.99 -10.09 -11.36
C TYR A 353 2.03 -10.84 -10.44
N VAL A 354 1.02 -10.14 -9.90
CA VAL A 354 -0.01 -10.74 -9.03
C VAL A 354 -0.88 -11.76 -9.79
N GLN A 355 -1.18 -11.48 -11.06
CA GLN A 355 -2.03 -12.32 -11.91
C GLN A 355 -1.25 -13.36 -12.73
N ARG A 356 0.08 -13.31 -12.74
CA ARG A 356 0.93 -14.16 -13.57
C ARG A 356 0.54 -15.63 -13.50
N ASP A 357 0.51 -16.19 -12.30
CA ASP A 357 0.21 -17.61 -12.13
C ASP A 357 -1.25 -17.92 -12.51
N ASN A 358 -2.15 -16.95 -12.38
CA ASN A 358 -3.54 -17.14 -12.80
C ASN A 358 -3.65 -17.23 -14.32
N VAL A 359 -2.97 -16.34 -15.05
CA VAL A 359 -2.90 -16.35 -16.51
C VAL A 359 -2.29 -17.67 -17.01
N LEU A 360 -1.13 -18.05 -16.45
CA LEU A 360 -0.42 -19.27 -16.86
C LEU A 360 -1.24 -20.54 -16.65
N ASN A 361 -1.97 -20.64 -15.54
CA ASN A 361 -2.65 -21.87 -15.15
C ASN A 361 -4.12 -21.94 -15.62
N TYR A 362 -4.83 -20.81 -15.66
CA TYR A 362 -6.30 -20.79 -15.80
C TYR A 362 -6.82 -20.15 -17.10
N LEU A 363 -5.98 -19.48 -17.90
CA LEU A 363 -6.41 -19.00 -19.22
C LEU A 363 -6.48 -20.17 -20.21
N ARG A 364 -7.54 -20.20 -21.02
CA ARG A 364 -7.71 -21.08 -22.17
C ARG A 364 -8.07 -20.24 -23.39
N ILE A 365 -7.48 -20.57 -24.53
CA ILE A 365 -7.78 -19.87 -25.80
C ILE A 365 -8.83 -20.68 -26.55
N GLY A 366 -9.97 -20.06 -26.87
CA GLY A 366 -11.00 -20.67 -27.70
C GLY A 366 -10.47 -20.99 -29.09
N ASP A 367 -10.81 -22.17 -29.60
CA ASP A 367 -10.50 -22.59 -30.97
C ASP A 367 -11.08 -21.67 -32.06
N GLY A 368 -12.15 -20.94 -31.74
CA GLY A 368 -12.76 -19.93 -32.60
C GLY A 368 -12.12 -18.54 -32.59
N CYS A 369 -11.13 -18.27 -31.74
CA CYS A 369 -10.47 -16.96 -31.67
C CYS A 369 -9.66 -16.64 -32.94
N ASP A 370 -9.60 -15.36 -33.31
CA ASP A 370 -8.78 -14.89 -34.43
C ASP A 370 -7.29 -15.24 -34.22
N ALA A 371 -6.75 -16.07 -35.12
CA ALA A 371 -5.39 -16.55 -35.03
C ALA A 371 -4.33 -15.44 -35.16
N GLU A 372 -4.65 -14.30 -35.77
CA GLU A 372 -3.74 -13.15 -35.85
C GLU A 372 -3.66 -12.42 -34.51
N VAL A 373 -4.81 -12.16 -33.86
CA VAL A 373 -4.86 -11.54 -32.54
C VAL A 373 -4.18 -12.41 -31.49
N VAL A 374 -4.39 -13.73 -31.53
CA VAL A 374 -3.72 -14.67 -30.60
C VAL A 374 -2.21 -14.69 -30.81
N ARG A 375 -1.73 -14.65 -32.08
CA ARG A 375 -0.29 -14.59 -32.34
C ARG A 375 0.34 -13.32 -31.79
N GLU A 376 -0.34 -12.19 -31.90
CA GLU A 376 0.16 -10.91 -31.39
C GLU A 376 0.16 -10.90 -29.86
N LEU A 377 -0.91 -11.37 -29.20
CA LEU A 377 -0.95 -11.55 -27.75
C LEU A 377 0.23 -12.37 -27.22
N LEU A 378 0.59 -13.46 -27.90
CA LEU A 378 1.71 -14.31 -27.48
C LEU A 378 3.07 -13.62 -27.67
N ARG A 379 3.23 -12.78 -28.71
CA ARG A 379 4.43 -11.97 -28.90
C ARG A 379 4.57 -10.93 -27.80
N GLU A 380 3.50 -10.21 -27.48
CA GLU A 380 3.51 -9.25 -26.37
C GLU A 380 3.88 -9.94 -25.06
N ALA A 381 3.25 -11.08 -24.77
CA ALA A 381 3.47 -11.81 -23.53
C ALA A 381 4.93 -12.27 -23.35
N GLU A 382 5.59 -12.74 -24.42
CA GLU A 382 6.97 -13.25 -24.37
C GLU A 382 7.98 -12.18 -23.91
N VAL A 383 7.74 -10.92 -24.29
CA VAL A 383 8.62 -9.79 -23.94
C VAL A 383 8.08 -8.93 -22.80
N PHE A 384 6.84 -9.17 -22.33
CA PHE A 384 6.24 -8.41 -21.25
C PHE A 384 6.90 -8.76 -19.90
N PRO A 385 7.48 -7.80 -19.15
CA PRO A 385 7.54 -6.34 -19.32
C PRO A 385 8.99 -5.87 -19.55
N CYS A 386 9.82 -6.75 -20.11
CA CYS A 386 11.27 -6.68 -20.21
C CYS A 386 11.77 -5.57 -21.13
N THR A 387 11.04 -5.22 -22.18
CA THR A 387 11.36 -4.08 -23.03
C THR A 387 10.69 -2.85 -22.44
N GLY A 388 11.50 -2.00 -21.80
CA GLY A 388 11.02 -0.80 -21.14
C GLY A 388 10.63 0.34 -22.09
N ASP A 389 10.51 0.09 -23.40
CA ASP A 389 9.90 0.88 -24.48
C ASP A 389 9.88 -0.05 -25.76
N ASP A 390 8.78 -0.07 -26.54
CA ASP A 390 8.47 -0.80 -27.81
C ASP A 390 8.03 -2.29 -27.68
N ILE A 391 6.89 -2.82 -28.18
CA ILE A 391 5.88 -2.46 -29.21
C ILE A 391 4.55 -3.09 -28.71
N HIS A 392 3.55 -2.31 -28.29
CA HIS A 392 2.22 -2.75 -27.80
C HIS A 392 2.22 -3.71 -26.57
N ASP A 393 1.56 -3.31 -25.48
CA ASP A 393 1.28 -4.20 -24.33
C ASP A 393 -0.23 -4.34 -24.04
N ASP A 394 -1.06 -3.81 -24.94
CA ASP A 394 -2.50 -3.65 -24.75
C ASP A 394 -3.24 -5.00 -24.75
N LEU A 395 -2.76 -5.98 -25.51
CA LEU A 395 -3.41 -7.30 -25.59
C LEU A 395 -3.14 -8.09 -24.31
N ILE A 396 -1.88 -8.11 -23.83
CA ILE A 396 -1.55 -8.80 -22.58
C ILE A 396 -2.11 -8.06 -21.35
N ASP A 397 -2.13 -6.72 -21.35
CA ASP A 397 -2.77 -5.95 -20.27
C ASP A 397 -4.28 -6.22 -20.23
N ASN A 398 -4.95 -6.37 -21.38
CA ASN A 398 -6.36 -6.78 -21.42
C ASN A 398 -6.58 -8.13 -20.72
N VAL A 399 -5.73 -9.12 -20.98
CA VAL A 399 -5.79 -10.43 -20.29
C VAL A 399 -5.57 -10.28 -18.79
N ILE A 400 -4.59 -9.47 -18.37
CA ILE A 400 -4.33 -9.18 -16.95
C ILE A 400 -5.56 -8.54 -16.30
N MET A 401 -6.15 -7.52 -16.93
CA MET A 401 -7.37 -6.86 -16.48
C MET A 401 -8.55 -7.83 -16.36
N ALA A 402 -8.66 -8.80 -17.28
CA ALA A 402 -9.68 -9.84 -17.19
C ALA A 402 -9.52 -10.70 -15.93
N PHE A 403 -8.28 -11.06 -15.56
CA PHE A 403 -8.01 -11.78 -14.31
C PHE A 403 -8.18 -10.94 -13.05
N GLU A 404 -7.93 -9.62 -13.11
CA GLU A 404 -8.27 -8.71 -12.00
C GLU A 404 -9.79 -8.66 -11.74
N ARG A 405 -10.60 -8.89 -12.78
CA ARG A 405 -12.06 -8.96 -12.70
C ARG A 405 -12.57 -10.37 -12.39
N MET A 406 -11.81 -11.39 -12.79
CA MET A 406 -12.04 -12.78 -12.44
C MET A 406 -11.54 -13.02 -11.01
N LYS A 407 -12.39 -12.79 -9.99
CA LYS A 407 -12.09 -13.28 -8.64
C LYS A 407 -12.05 -14.82 -8.66
N ILE A 408 -10.87 -15.41 -8.88
CA ILE A 408 -10.62 -16.85 -8.67
C ILE A 408 -10.62 -17.08 -7.16
N PRO A 409 -11.40 -18.05 -6.64
CA PRO A 409 -11.33 -18.42 -5.23
C PRO A 409 -9.96 -19.06 -4.95
N ARG A 410 -9.01 -18.30 -4.41
CA ARG A 410 -7.75 -18.87 -3.89
C ARG A 410 -8.07 -19.70 -2.64
N LYS A 411 -7.76 -20.99 -2.69
CA LYS A 411 -7.75 -21.87 -1.51
C LYS A 411 -6.55 -21.49 -0.62
N HIS A 412 -6.88 -21.06 0.59
CA HIS A 412 -6.06 -20.89 1.82
C HIS A 412 -5.14 -19.67 1.90
N SER A 413 -5.60 -18.59 2.54
CA SER A 413 -5.54 -18.43 4.02
C SER A 413 -6.33 -17.17 4.43
N GLY A 414 -7.38 -17.36 5.25
CA GLY A 414 -8.03 -16.33 6.07
C GLY A 414 -8.38 -15.00 5.40
N TYR A 415 -9.55 -14.94 4.77
CA TYR A 415 -10.52 -13.82 4.78
C TYR A 415 -11.53 -14.10 3.66
N CYS A 416 -12.53 -14.93 3.97
CA CYS A 416 -13.67 -15.10 3.08
C CYS A 416 -14.70 -14.03 3.44
N GLY A 417 -14.92 -13.09 2.53
CA GLY A 417 -16.15 -12.31 2.51
C GLY A 417 -17.33 -13.28 2.44
N ILE A 418 -18.24 -13.14 3.40
CA ILE A 418 -19.50 -13.87 3.42
C ILE A 418 -20.39 -13.23 2.34
N ASP A 419 -20.39 -13.81 1.15
CA ASP A 419 -21.42 -13.57 0.12
C ASP A 419 -22.05 -14.91 -0.19
N GLY A 420 -23.10 -15.21 0.56
CA GLY A 420 -23.89 -16.42 0.45
C GLY A 420 -25.01 -16.36 1.47
N LEU A 421 -25.88 -15.36 1.34
CA LEU A 421 -27.27 -15.33 1.83
C LEU A 421 -27.91 -13.99 1.43
N MET A 422 -29.09 -14.08 0.82
CA MET A 422 -30.06 -13.01 0.50
C MET A 422 -29.81 -12.18 -0.77
N GLY A 423 -30.74 -12.33 -1.72
CA GLY A 423 -30.85 -11.52 -2.93
C GLY A 423 -31.44 -10.13 -2.71
N GLY A 424 -31.53 -9.38 -3.81
CA GLY A 424 -32.12 -8.03 -3.86
C GLY A 424 -31.07 -6.92 -3.96
N ASP A 425 -31.09 -6.23 -5.11
CA ASP A 425 -30.59 -4.87 -5.41
C ASP A 425 -29.26 -4.43 -4.77
N ARG A 426 -28.19 -4.43 -5.58
CA ARG A 426 -26.88 -3.86 -5.19
C ARG A 426 -26.80 -2.38 -5.54
N GLU A 427 -27.16 -1.52 -4.58
CA GLU A 427 -26.39 -0.29 -4.34
C GLU A 427 -25.03 -0.68 -3.74
N CYS A 428 -23.94 -0.02 -4.17
CA CYS A 428 -22.63 -0.16 -3.54
C CYS A 428 -22.74 0.12 -2.04
N ARG A 429 -22.48 -0.88 -1.20
CA ARG A 429 -22.48 -0.68 0.27
C ARG A 429 -21.31 0.26 0.65
N PRO A 430 -21.52 1.27 1.50
CA PRO A 430 -20.50 2.26 1.86
C PRO A 430 -19.35 1.68 2.68
N PHE A 431 -18.14 2.23 2.49
CA PHE A 431 -16.86 1.81 3.09
C PHE A 431 -16.85 1.72 4.63
N ALA A 432 -17.72 2.45 5.34
CA ALA A 432 -17.84 2.32 6.80
C ALA A 432 -18.34 0.95 7.26
N LYS A 433 -19.14 0.28 6.42
CA LYS A 433 -19.69 -1.04 6.75
C LYS A 433 -18.59 -2.10 6.81
N SER A 434 -17.57 -2.01 5.94
CA SER A 434 -16.44 -2.94 5.98
C SER A 434 -15.55 -2.77 7.20
N ASP A 435 -15.36 -1.54 7.68
CA ASP A 435 -14.58 -1.29 8.92
C ASP A 435 -15.31 -1.87 10.14
N VAL A 436 -16.63 -1.69 10.23
CA VAL A 436 -17.46 -2.30 11.30
C VAL A 436 -17.50 -3.82 11.19
N ASP A 437 -17.64 -4.37 9.98
CA ASP A 437 -17.62 -5.83 9.76
C ASP A 437 -16.26 -6.45 10.12
N GLY A 438 -15.16 -5.72 9.92
CA GLY A 438 -13.82 -6.13 10.37
C GLY A 438 -13.76 -6.26 11.89
N ILE A 439 -14.35 -5.31 12.62
CA ILE A 439 -14.41 -5.33 14.08
C ILE A 439 -15.31 -6.47 14.59
N LEU A 440 -16.49 -6.69 13.98
CA LEU A 440 -17.35 -7.82 14.32
C LEU A 440 -16.66 -9.17 14.08
N SER A 441 -15.86 -9.27 13.01
CA SER A 441 -15.05 -10.45 12.72
C SER A 441 -13.98 -10.69 13.80
N MET A 442 -13.39 -9.64 14.38
CA MET A 442 -12.45 -9.79 15.49
C MET A 442 -13.09 -10.39 16.74
N ILE A 443 -14.35 -10.06 17.03
CA ILE A 443 -15.13 -10.67 18.12
C ILE A 443 -15.40 -12.14 17.78
N SER A 444 -15.94 -12.39 16.59
CA SER A 444 -16.34 -13.73 16.17
C SER A 444 -15.16 -14.72 16.14
N ASN A 445 -13.99 -14.31 15.66
CA ASN A 445 -12.80 -15.17 15.66
C ASN A 445 -12.40 -15.56 17.09
N ARG A 446 -12.54 -14.66 18.07
CA ARG A 446 -12.21 -14.94 19.48
C ARG A 446 -13.28 -15.76 20.18
N MET A 447 -14.53 -15.66 19.73
CA MET A 447 -15.61 -16.55 20.17
C MET A 447 -15.37 -18.01 19.77
N GLN A 448 -14.53 -18.30 18.77
CA GLN A 448 -14.15 -19.68 18.45
C GLN A 448 -13.42 -20.38 19.61
N ASN A 449 -12.78 -19.62 20.50
CA ASN A 449 -12.10 -20.13 21.69
C ASN A 449 -13.06 -20.35 22.88
N VAL A 450 -14.34 -20.02 22.74
CA VAL A 450 -15.37 -20.30 23.75
C VAL A 450 -15.90 -21.71 23.52
N VAL A 451 -15.78 -22.57 24.54
CA VAL A 451 -16.28 -23.95 24.51
C VAL A 451 -17.50 -24.04 25.41
N PHE A 452 -18.64 -24.37 24.82
CA PHE A 452 -19.87 -24.64 25.56
C PHE A 452 -19.85 -26.07 26.11
N GLN A 453 -20.17 -26.22 27.39
CA GLN A 453 -20.17 -27.50 28.09
C GLN A 453 -21.51 -27.74 28.79
N SER A 454 -21.88 -29.03 28.87
CA SER A 454 -23.01 -29.47 29.68
C SER A 454 -22.69 -30.81 30.35
N ASP A 455 -23.16 -30.98 31.59
CA ASP A 455 -23.02 -32.24 32.35
C ASP A 455 -23.82 -33.42 31.77
N VAL A 456 -24.68 -33.19 30.77
CA VAL A 456 -25.51 -34.23 30.15
C VAL A 456 -25.37 -34.16 28.63
N GLU A 457 -24.67 -35.15 28.05
CA GLU A 457 -24.52 -35.28 26.61
C GLU A 457 -25.75 -35.96 25.99
N THR A 458 -26.77 -35.18 25.62
CA THR A 458 -27.73 -35.63 24.60
C THR A 458 -27.30 -35.15 23.21
N ILE A 459 -27.70 -35.89 22.18
CA ILE A 459 -27.38 -35.56 20.77
C ILE A 459 -27.93 -34.18 20.41
N ASP A 460 -29.10 -33.80 20.94
CA ASP A 460 -29.77 -32.53 20.65
C ASP A 460 -29.10 -31.34 21.34
N ILE A 461 -28.69 -31.48 22.61
CA ILE A 461 -27.91 -30.47 23.36
C ILE A 461 -26.58 -30.19 22.66
N THR A 462 -25.87 -31.24 22.26
CA THR A 462 -24.59 -31.13 21.57
C THR A 462 -24.73 -30.48 20.20
N SER A 463 -25.84 -30.75 19.50
CA SER A 463 -26.12 -30.17 18.18
C SER A 463 -26.44 -28.69 18.25
N ILE A 464 -27.20 -28.24 19.27
CA ILE A 464 -27.47 -26.82 19.52
C ILE A 464 -26.18 -26.07 19.88
N ALA A 465 -25.36 -26.64 20.78
CA ALA A 465 -24.10 -26.03 21.18
C ALA A 465 -23.15 -25.85 19.98
N ARG A 466 -23.04 -26.90 19.15
CA ARG A 466 -22.25 -26.86 17.92
C ARG A 466 -22.79 -25.82 16.94
N LYS A 467 -24.12 -25.77 16.75
CA LYS A 467 -24.76 -24.82 15.83
C LYS A 467 -24.53 -23.37 16.23
N LEU A 468 -24.66 -23.07 17.52
CA LEU A 468 -24.36 -21.74 18.06
C LEU A 468 -22.88 -21.38 17.89
N HIS A 469 -21.96 -22.33 18.10
CA HIS A 469 -20.53 -22.10 17.89
C HIS A 469 -20.19 -21.85 16.41
N ASP A 470 -20.65 -22.72 15.51
CA ASP A 470 -20.37 -22.65 14.07
C ASP A 470 -20.93 -21.36 13.44
N ASP A 471 -22.11 -20.92 13.88
CA ASP A 471 -22.79 -19.75 13.33
C ASP A 471 -22.55 -18.46 14.12
N ALA A 472 -21.63 -18.46 15.10
CA ALA A 472 -21.40 -17.33 16.00
C ALA A 472 -21.17 -16.00 15.25
N ALA A 473 -20.47 -16.03 14.12
CA ALA A 473 -20.25 -14.87 13.25
C ALA A 473 -21.56 -14.27 12.73
N SER A 474 -22.45 -15.13 12.23
CA SER A 474 -23.73 -14.74 11.64
C SER A 474 -24.66 -14.20 12.72
N VAL A 475 -24.75 -14.91 13.85
CA VAL A 475 -25.58 -14.53 14.99
C VAL A 475 -25.17 -13.17 15.56
N ILE A 476 -23.87 -12.94 15.81
CA ILE A 476 -23.37 -11.66 16.33
C ILE A 476 -23.67 -10.51 15.37
N ARG A 477 -23.52 -10.74 14.06
CA ARG A 477 -23.80 -9.75 13.02
C ARG A 477 -25.28 -9.37 12.98
N HIS A 478 -26.17 -10.36 12.94
CA HIS A 478 -27.61 -10.12 12.90
C HIS A 478 -28.12 -9.53 14.22
N MET A 479 -27.60 -9.94 15.37
CA MET A 479 -27.91 -9.28 16.66
C MET A 479 -27.46 -7.81 16.69
N PHE A 480 -26.34 -7.47 16.04
CA PHE A 480 -25.84 -6.10 15.98
C PHE A 480 -26.69 -5.20 15.06
N TYR A 481 -27.05 -5.70 13.88
CA TYR A 481 -27.78 -4.92 12.86
C TYR A 481 -29.30 -4.95 13.05
N ASP A 482 -29.86 -6.12 13.35
CA ASP A 482 -31.29 -6.41 13.32
C ASP A 482 -31.89 -6.57 14.73
N GLY A 483 -31.06 -6.65 15.78
CA GLY A 483 -31.48 -6.64 17.19
C GLY A 483 -32.12 -7.93 17.71
N SER A 484 -32.46 -8.86 16.81
CA SER A 484 -33.03 -10.16 17.17
C SER A 484 -32.65 -11.25 16.17
N VAL A 485 -32.72 -12.50 16.63
CA VAL A 485 -32.48 -13.70 15.81
C VAL A 485 -33.45 -14.80 16.24
N SER A 486 -33.92 -15.61 15.29
CA SER A 486 -34.83 -16.73 15.58
C SER A 486 -34.25 -18.05 15.09
N MET A 487 -34.40 -19.11 15.87
CA MET A 487 -34.00 -20.47 15.47
C MET A 487 -35.23 -21.37 15.36
N HIS A 488 -35.37 -22.03 14.22
CA HIS A 488 -36.34 -23.12 14.05
C HIS A 488 -35.78 -24.38 14.72
N MET A 489 -36.40 -24.80 15.82
CA MET A 489 -35.87 -25.85 16.68
C MET A 489 -35.84 -27.24 16.01
N PRO A 490 -36.85 -27.66 15.21
CA PRO A 490 -36.83 -28.96 14.55
C PRO A 490 -35.68 -29.14 13.53
N THR A 491 -35.28 -28.07 12.83
CA THR A 491 -34.25 -28.14 11.77
C THR A 491 -32.94 -27.43 12.12
N LEU A 492 -32.88 -26.74 13.27
CA LEU A 492 -31.76 -25.91 13.70
C LEU A 492 -31.34 -24.87 12.63
N THR A 493 -32.32 -24.27 11.96
CA THR A 493 -32.09 -23.25 10.94
C THR A 493 -32.44 -21.86 11.45
N TRP A 494 -31.58 -20.89 11.17
CA TRP A 494 -31.79 -19.50 11.56
C TRP A 494 -32.76 -18.77 10.62
N SER A 495 -33.55 -17.88 11.21
CA SER A 495 -34.36 -16.88 10.53
C SER A 495 -34.00 -15.48 11.05
N TRP A 496 -33.97 -14.51 10.13
CA TRP A 496 -33.53 -13.14 10.35
C TRP A 496 -34.60 -12.19 9.77
N GLU A 497 -35.69 -11.97 10.50
CA GLU A 497 -36.77 -11.09 10.04
C GLU A 497 -36.70 -9.73 10.76
N LEU A 498 -36.76 -8.64 9.99
CA LEU A 498 -36.85 -7.26 10.47
C LEU A 498 -38.31 -6.90 10.75
N ASP A 499 -38.61 -6.69 12.03
CA ASP A 499 -39.72 -5.93 12.63
C ASP A 499 -41.12 -5.86 11.96
N SER A 500 -42.13 -6.06 12.81
CA SER A 500 -43.58 -5.81 12.66
C SER A 500 -44.51 -6.94 12.22
N GLU A 501 -44.00 -8.08 11.73
CA GLU A 501 -44.82 -9.28 11.47
C GLU A 501 -44.25 -10.54 12.16
N ILE A 502 -43.77 -10.43 13.40
CA ILE A 502 -43.54 -11.64 14.21
C ILE A 502 -44.91 -12.25 14.55
N SER A 503 -45.46 -13.00 13.61
CA SER A 503 -46.65 -13.82 13.79
C SER A 503 -46.37 -15.08 14.62
N HIS A 504 -45.12 -15.28 15.06
CA HIS A 504 -44.67 -16.47 15.77
C HIS A 504 -44.35 -16.26 17.26
N TYR A 505 -44.95 -15.25 17.91
CA TYR A 505 -44.99 -15.24 19.37
C TYR A 505 -45.99 -16.33 19.81
N ASN A 506 -45.45 -17.53 20.11
CA ASN A 506 -46.15 -18.81 20.34
C ASN A 506 -46.35 -19.72 19.11
N ASP A 507 -45.56 -19.61 18.04
CA ASP A 507 -45.50 -20.73 17.10
C ASP A 507 -44.59 -21.79 17.70
N GLY A 508 -45.14 -22.98 17.91
CA GLY A 508 -44.60 -23.98 18.84
C GLY A 508 -43.20 -24.50 18.51
N ASP A 509 -42.61 -24.10 17.37
CA ASP A 509 -41.35 -24.62 16.81
C ASP A 509 -40.20 -23.61 16.73
N PHE A 510 -40.41 -22.33 17.08
CA PHE A 510 -39.37 -21.29 17.00
C PHE A 510 -38.97 -20.73 18.36
N VAL A 511 -37.67 -20.45 18.50
CA VAL A 511 -37.10 -19.72 19.65
C VAL A 511 -36.49 -18.43 19.16
N THR A 512 -37.12 -17.30 19.51
CA THR A 512 -36.65 -15.94 19.17
C THR A 512 -35.92 -15.32 20.34
N MET A 513 -34.73 -14.78 20.06
CA MET A 513 -33.82 -14.20 21.03
C MET A 513 -33.53 -12.75 20.65
N TYR A 514 -33.44 -11.88 21.66
CA TYR A 514 -33.27 -10.44 21.48
C TYR A 514 -31.98 -9.96 22.15
N ASP A 515 -31.27 -9.04 21.49
CA ASP A 515 -30.23 -8.26 22.15
C ASP A 515 -30.88 -7.41 23.26
N GLU A 516 -30.27 -7.37 24.44
CA GLU A 516 -30.85 -6.70 25.59
C GLU A 516 -30.94 -5.18 25.41
N VAL A 517 -30.03 -4.59 24.63
CA VAL A 517 -30.10 -3.17 24.29
C VAL A 517 -31.30 -2.93 23.39
N TYR A 518 -31.48 -3.77 22.36
CA TYR A 518 -32.64 -3.70 21.48
C TYR A 518 -33.96 -3.86 22.24
N ARG A 519 -34.07 -4.89 23.09
CA ARG A 519 -35.29 -5.16 23.88
C ARG A 519 -35.67 -4.00 24.80
N ASN A 520 -34.66 -3.34 25.39
CA ASN A 520 -34.90 -2.26 26.35
C ASN A 520 -35.14 -0.90 25.71
N THR A 521 -34.59 -0.67 24.51
CA THR A 521 -34.59 0.66 23.89
C THR A 521 -35.41 0.74 22.60
N GLY A 522 -35.72 -0.39 21.98
CA GLY A 522 -36.32 -0.45 20.64
C GLY A 522 -35.33 -0.09 19.53
N GLU A 523 -34.07 0.21 19.84
CA GLU A 523 -33.03 0.59 18.88
C GLU A 523 -31.92 -0.45 18.82
N THR A 524 -31.53 -0.88 17.62
CA THR A 524 -30.44 -1.84 17.42
C THR A 524 -29.11 -1.18 17.74
N ARG A 525 -28.08 -1.97 18.05
CA ARG A 525 -26.74 -1.42 18.33
C ARG A 525 -26.22 -0.60 17.15
N SER A 526 -26.52 -1.02 15.91
CA SER A 526 -26.19 -0.25 14.71
C SER A 526 -26.91 1.10 14.64
N GLN A 527 -28.18 1.18 15.06
CA GLN A 527 -28.93 2.44 15.13
C GLN A 527 -28.38 3.37 16.22
N ARG A 528 -27.97 2.84 17.38
CA ARG A 528 -27.35 3.64 18.44
C ARG A 528 -25.94 4.12 18.09
N MET A 529 -25.24 3.37 17.24
CA MET A 529 -23.93 3.75 16.68
C MET A 529 -24.03 4.56 15.38
N LYS A 530 -25.25 4.86 14.92
CA LYS A 530 -25.49 5.60 13.69
C LYS A 530 -24.72 6.93 13.63
N PRO A 531 -24.64 7.75 14.70
CA PRO A 531 -23.87 8.98 14.65
C PRO A 531 -22.37 8.77 14.37
N GLN A 532 -21.75 7.75 14.97
CA GLN A 532 -20.33 7.42 14.79
C GLN A 532 -20.08 6.82 13.40
N ILE A 533 -21.00 5.98 12.92
CA ILE A 533 -20.95 5.38 11.58
C ILE A 533 -21.15 6.47 10.51
N ASP A 534 -22.11 7.37 10.69
CA ASP A 534 -22.38 8.49 9.79
C ASP A 534 -21.22 9.50 9.83
N PHE A 535 -20.58 9.71 10.99
CA PHE A 535 -19.35 10.50 11.09
C PHE A 535 -18.18 9.87 10.33
N LEU A 536 -18.00 8.54 10.43
CA LEU A 536 -16.99 7.81 9.66
C LEU A 536 -17.28 7.86 8.15
N ASN A 537 -18.54 7.77 7.74
CA ASN A 537 -18.97 7.98 6.35
C ASN A 537 -18.65 9.42 5.88
N THR A 538 -18.92 10.43 6.70
CA THR A 538 -18.69 11.84 6.36
C THR A 538 -17.20 12.17 6.23
N ILE A 539 -16.34 11.61 7.09
CA ILE A 539 -14.87 11.73 6.95
C ILE A 539 -14.43 11.10 5.64
N ASN A 540 -14.91 9.90 5.32
CA ASN A 540 -14.50 9.21 4.10
C ASN A 540 -14.89 9.98 2.84
N ASP A 541 -16.10 10.54 2.77
CA ASP A 541 -16.53 11.34 1.61
C ASP A 541 -15.79 12.68 1.52
N SER A 542 -15.50 13.33 2.64
CA SER A 542 -14.75 14.60 2.65
C SER A 542 -13.25 14.41 2.35
N ASP A 543 -12.63 13.35 2.83
CA ASP A 543 -11.23 12.99 2.58
C ASP A 543 -11.04 12.47 1.16
N LEU A 544 -11.96 11.63 0.64
CA LEU A 544 -11.97 11.25 -0.78
C LEU A 544 -12.19 12.45 -1.68
N ASN A 545 -13.07 13.40 -1.32
CA ASN A 545 -13.24 14.62 -2.10
C ASN A 545 -12.03 15.56 -2.00
N LEU A 546 -11.35 15.66 -0.85
CA LEU A 546 -10.11 16.43 -0.72
C LEU A 546 -9.00 15.82 -1.58
N ILE A 547 -8.85 14.49 -1.53
CA ILE A 547 -7.80 13.75 -2.25
C ILE A 547 -8.09 13.69 -3.75
N MET A 548 -9.35 13.49 -4.16
CA MET A 548 -9.75 13.29 -5.56
C MET A 548 -10.06 14.60 -6.29
N ASN A 549 -10.65 15.60 -5.63
CA ASN A 549 -11.10 16.84 -6.28
C ASN A 549 -10.21 18.06 -5.98
N TYR A 550 -9.45 18.07 -4.89
CA TYR A 550 -8.70 19.26 -4.47
C TYR A 550 -7.25 18.95 -4.09
N GLY A 551 -6.34 18.93 -5.07
CA GLY A 551 -4.99 19.42 -4.80
C GLY A 551 -5.05 20.89 -4.31
N ALA A 552 -5.47 21.11 -3.05
CA ALA A 552 -6.08 22.36 -2.63
C ALA A 552 -5.00 23.42 -2.39
N MET A 553 -4.94 24.43 -3.26
CA MET A 553 -4.10 25.60 -3.04
C MET A 553 -4.73 26.61 -2.05
N GLY A 554 -6.01 26.49 -1.68
CA GLY A 554 -6.68 27.39 -0.73
C GLY A 554 -8.22 27.28 -0.71
N VAL A 555 -8.86 27.94 0.27
CA VAL A 555 -10.32 28.06 0.45
C VAL A 555 -10.80 29.44 0.00
N LEU A 556 -11.92 29.51 -0.73
CA LEU A 556 -12.61 30.75 -1.07
C LEU A 556 -13.76 31.00 -0.08
N SER A 557 -13.70 32.10 0.67
CA SER A 557 -14.69 32.46 1.71
C SER A 557 -15.38 33.80 1.37
N PRO A 558 -16.70 33.97 1.58
CA PRO A 558 -17.38 35.25 1.33
C PRO A 558 -16.85 36.38 2.24
N GLU A 559 -16.62 37.57 1.70
CA GLU A 559 -16.33 38.74 2.53
C GLU A 559 -17.62 39.25 3.20
N ASN A 560 -17.79 38.96 4.48
CA ASN A 560 -18.79 39.64 5.30
C ASN A 560 -18.34 41.09 5.55
N SER A 561 -18.62 41.99 4.61
CA SER A 561 -19.01 43.39 4.91
C SER A 561 -19.27 44.23 3.64
N SER A 562 -20.51 44.72 3.54
CA SER A 562 -20.88 46.01 2.91
C SER A 562 -20.64 46.21 1.41
N ARG A 563 -21.35 45.45 0.56
CA ARG A 563 -21.92 45.99 -0.70
C ARG A 563 -23.34 45.47 -0.88
N ALA A 564 -24.30 46.39 -0.85
CA ALA A 564 -25.73 46.08 -0.96
C ALA A 564 -26.15 45.58 -2.36
N ASP A 565 -25.26 45.63 -3.36
CA ASP A 565 -25.44 45.05 -4.71
C ASP A 565 -24.11 44.43 -5.22
N GLY A 566 -23.53 43.52 -4.44
CA GLY A 566 -22.17 42.99 -4.63
C GLY A 566 -22.01 41.89 -5.70
N TYR A 567 -22.36 42.17 -6.96
CA TYR A 567 -21.99 41.28 -8.08
C TYR A 567 -20.80 41.86 -8.86
N LEU A 568 -19.76 41.06 -9.09
CA LEU A 568 -18.72 41.36 -10.09
C LEU A 568 -19.35 41.39 -11.48
N ASP A 569 -19.04 42.43 -12.27
CA ASP A 569 -19.51 42.49 -13.65
C ASP A 569 -18.65 41.60 -14.57
N ASP A 570 -19.20 41.23 -15.73
CA ASP A 570 -18.56 40.27 -16.63
C ASP A 570 -17.20 40.79 -17.17
N THR A 571 -17.01 42.12 -17.24
CA THR A 571 -15.76 42.78 -17.65
C THR A 571 -14.68 42.66 -16.57
N GLU A 572 -15.05 42.81 -15.30
CA GLU A 572 -14.16 42.65 -14.14
C GLU A 572 -13.71 41.19 -13.98
N ILE A 573 -14.64 40.25 -14.20
CA ILE A 573 -14.36 38.82 -14.21
C ILE A 573 -13.37 38.48 -15.33
N GLU A 574 -13.58 38.97 -16.55
CA GLU A 574 -12.66 38.75 -17.67
C GLU A 574 -11.27 39.33 -17.42
N LYS A 575 -11.20 40.53 -16.81
CA LYS A 575 -9.92 41.17 -16.46
C LYS A 575 -9.13 40.36 -15.43
N MET A 576 -9.77 39.90 -14.35
CA MET A 576 -9.12 39.04 -13.35
C MET A 576 -8.64 37.72 -13.95
N GLN A 577 -9.44 37.11 -14.84
CA GLN A 577 -9.04 35.89 -15.54
C GLN A 577 -7.84 36.12 -16.45
N SER A 578 -7.79 37.26 -17.16
CA SER A 578 -6.67 37.63 -18.02
C SER A 578 -5.38 37.84 -17.22
N ASP A 579 -5.45 38.55 -16.10
CA ASP A 579 -4.28 38.79 -15.24
C ASP A 579 -3.74 37.49 -14.61
N TYR A 580 -4.63 36.57 -14.23
CA TYR A 580 -4.23 35.27 -13.69
C TYR A 580 -3.60 34.36 -14.76
N ARG A 581 -4.16 34.34 -15.99
CA ARG A 581 -3.56 33.62 -17.13
C ARG A 581 -2.17 34.15 -17.47
N LYS A 582 -1.98 35.47 -17.42
CA LYS A 582 -0.72 36.15 -17.76
C LYS A 582 0.39 35.91 -16.73
N ASN A 583 0.04 35.88 -15.44
CA ASN A 583 1.01 35.75 -14.35
C ASN A 583 1.35 34.29 -13.98
N TYR A 584 0.43 33.34 -14.25
CA TYR A 584 0.60 31.94 -13.83
C TYR A 584 0.61 30.92 -14.99
N GLY A 585 0.61 31.37 -16.25
CA GLY A 585 1.00 30.55 -17.41
C GLY A 585 0.02 29.45 -17.85
N VAL A 586 -1.28 29.57 -17.58
CA VAL A 586 -2.26 28.53 -17.87
C VAL A 586 -2.63 28.49 -19.37
N ARG A 587 -2.53 27.31 -20.01
CA ARG A 587 -2.82 27.09 -21.44
C ARG A 587 -4.29 27.34 -21.80
N PHE A 588 -4.52 27.74 -23.05
CA PHE A 588 -5.84 28.08 -23.62
C PHE A 588 -6.82 26.88 -23.55
N GLY A 589 -8.02 27.07 -23.00
CA GLY A 589 -9.14 26.13 -23.12
C GLY A 589 -9.53 25.29 -21.89
N LYS A 590 -8.88 25.45 -20.72
CA LYS A 590 -9.34 24.84 -19.46
C LYS A 590 -9.69 25.90 -18.41
N TRP A 591 -10.85 25.75 -17.78
CA TRP A 591 -11.29 26.59 -16.66
C TRP A 591 -10.84 25.92 -15.36
N ALA A 592 -9.74 26.40 -14.77
CA ALA A 592 -9.21 25.89 -13.50
C ALA A 592 -9.65 26.72 -12.28
N LEU A 593 -10.47 27.75 -12.47
CA LEU A 593 -11.01 28.58 -11.39
C LEU A 593 -12.49 28.89 -11.63
N MET A 594 -13.32 28.61 -10.64
CA MET A 594 -14.72 29.03 -10.59
C MET A 594 -14.79 30.39 -9.89
N ILE A 595 -14.95 31.47 -10.67
CA ILE A 595 -15.08 32.83 -10.12
C ILE A 595 -16.57 33.09 -9.91
N THR A 596 -16.98 33.14 -8.64
CA THR A 596 -18.36 33.47 -8.27
C THR A 596 -18.57 34.97 -8.41
N ARG A 597 -19.79 35.39 -8.77
CA ARG A 597 -20.09 36.83 -8.85
C ARG A 597 -20.08 37.52 -7.48
N ASN A 598 -20.08 36.77 -6.37
CA ASN A 598 -19.97 37.31 -5.03
C ASN A 598 -18.48 37.54 -4.64
N PRO A 599 -18.14 38.63 -3.94
CA PRO A 599 -16.78 38.88 -3.48
C PRO A 599 -16.34 37.79 -2.48
N VAL A 600 -15.30 37.04 -2.86
CA VAL A 600 -14.72 35.95 -2.06
C VAL A 600 -13.23 36.19 -1.82
N LYS A 601 -12.80 36.00 -0.58
CA LYS A 601 -11.40 36.06 -0.16
C LYS A 601 -10.79 34.67 -0.29
N PHE A 602 -9.68 34.58 -1.03
CA PHE A 602 -8.87 33.37 -1.12
C PHE A 602 -7.92 33.28 0.07
N GLN A 603 -8.05 32.22 0.87
CA GLN A 603 -7.08 31.85 1.91
C GLN A 603 -6.29 30.64 1.44
N LYS A 604 -4.98 30.82 1.27
CA LYS A 604 -4.06 29.74 0.90
C LYS A 604 -3.92 28.74 2.06
N ILE A 605 -3.98 27.45 1.77
CA ILE A 605 -3.63 26.40 2.75
C ILE A 605 -2.12 26.16 2.62
N ASP A 606 -1.34 26.61 3.60
CA ASP A 606 0.13 26.48 3.60
C ASP A 606 0.63 25.20 4.31
N MET A 607 -0.27 24.27 4.66
CA MET A 607 0.07 23.05 5.39
C MET A 607 0.30 21.86 4.44
N PRO A 608 1.42 21.11 4.56
CA PRO A 608 1.62 19.85 3.84
C PRO A 608 0.48 18.86 4.12
N ILE A 609 0.12 18.00 3.15
CA ILE A 609 -0.96 16.99 3.30
C ILE A 609 -0.73 16.09 4.53
N ALA A 610 0.53 15.84 4.90
CA ALA A 610 0.90 15.10 6.10
C ALA A 610 0.48 15.76 7.43
N GLU A 611 0.33 17.10 7.46
CA GLU A 611 -0.08 17.88 8.63
C GLU A 611 -1.60 18.11 8.71
N LEU A 612 -2.37 17.70 7.69
CA LEU A 612 -3.84 17.79 7.69
C LEU A 612 -4.52 16.81 8.68
N GLN A 613 -3.75 15.92 9.33
CA GLN A 613 -4.23 14.98 10.36
C GLN A 613 -5.49 14.19 9.94
N LEU A 614 -5.66 13.93 8.64
CA LEU A 614 -6.82 13.22 8.07
C LEU A 614 -6.95 11.81 8.68
N MET A 615 -5.81 11.16 8.85
CA MET A 615 -5.72 9.86 9.53
C MET A 615 -6.04 9.94 11.03
N ASP A 616 -5.84 11.08 11.69
CA ASP A 616 -6.12 11.21 13.12
C ASP A 616 -7.61 11.42 13.40
N LYS A 617 -8.34 12.07 12.49
CA LYS A 617 -9.81 12.13 12.52
C LYS A 617 -10.43 10.75 12.35
N ARG A 618 -9.93 9.97 11.38
CA ARG A 618 -10.36 8.58 11.18
C ARG A 618 -10.01 7.69 12.39
N LYS A 619 -8.80 7.82 12.95
CA LYS A 619 -8.41 7.13 14.19
C LYS A 619 -9.31 7.50 15.37
N ALA A 620 -9.72 8.76 15.50
CA ALA A 620 -10.64 9.19 16.55
C ALA A 620 -12.03 8.56 16.37
N ALA A 621 -12.56 8.53 15.14
CA ALA A 621 -13.84 7.89 14.82
C ALA A 621 -13.81 6.37 15.08
N LEU A 622 -12.77 5.67 14.60
CA LEU A 622 -12.58 4.25 14.89
C LEU A 622 -12.40 3.98 16.39
N SER A 623 -11.66 4.83 17.11
CA SER A 623 -11.48 4.70 18.56
C SER A 623 -12.82 4.78 19.30
N SER A 624 -13.73 5.67 18.86
CA SER A 624 -15.06 5.79 19.43
C SER A 624 -15.93 4.55 19.18
N ILE A 625 -15.85 3.97 17.97
CA ILE A 625 -16.53 2.72 17.62
C ILE A 625 -16.00 1.55 18.46
N LEU A 626 -14.68 1.42 18.57
CA LEU A 626 -14.02 0.38 19.36
C LEU A 626 -14.39 0.52 20.84
N GLN A 627 -14.40 1.74 21.38
CA GLN A 627 -14.84 2.01 22.75
C GLN A 627 -16.30 1.62 22.98
N PHE A 628 -17.21 1.94 22.04
CA PHE A 628 -18.62 1.55 22.16
C PHE A 628 -18.79 0.01 22.19
N MET A 629 -17.94 -0.71 21.46
CA MET A 629 -17.93 -2.17 21.43
C MET A 629 -17.09 -2.80 22.56
N ASN A 630 -16.54 -1.98 23.47
CA ASN A 630 -15.61 -2.37 24.53
C ASN A 630 -14.35 -3.09 24.04
N ILE A 631 -13.92 -2.83 22.81
CA ILE A 631 -12.73 -3.42 22.21
C ILE A 631 -11.53 -2.51 22.43
N PRO A 632 -10.44 -3.00 23.03
CA PRO A 632 -9.19 -2.26 23.12
C PRO A 632 -8.63 -1.91 21.74
N LYS A 633 -8.30 -0.63 21.54
CA LYS A 633 -7.87 -0.09 20.24
C LYS A 633 -6.55 -0.69 19.76
N GLU A 634 -5.69 -1.12 20.68
CA GLU A 634 -4.36 -1.70 20.46
C GLU A 634 -4.41 -3.00 19.65
N LEU A 635 -5.57 -3.66 19.61
CA LEU A 635 -5.80 -4.89 18.86
C LEU A 635 -6.23 -4.64 17.40
N HIS A 636 -6.54 -3.40 17.04
CA HIS A 636 -6.98 -3.05 15.69
C HIS A 636 -5.79 -2.58 14.83
N ALA A 637 -5.73 -3.03 13.57
CA ALA A 637 -4.59 -2.82 12.66
C ALA A 637 -4.21 -1.33 12.45
N PHE A 638 -5.19 -0.42 12.54
CA PHE A 638 -4.95 1.02 12.45
C PHE A 638 -4.14 1.64 13.61
N PHE A 639 -3.89 0.89 14.70
CA PHE A 639 -3.20 1.36 15.91
C PHE A 639 -1.92 0.56 16.23
N GLU A 640 -1.22 0.07 15.20
CA GLU A 640 -0.07 -0.86 15.27
C GLU A 640 1.16 -0.46 16.11
N ASN A 641 1.15 0.71 16.76
CA ASN A 641 2.26 1.19 17.61
C ASN A 641 2.23 0.69 19.07
N ALA A 642 1.41 -0.31 19.40
CA ALA A 642 1.31 -0.86 20.75
C ALA A 642 2.45 -1.86 21.05
N LYS A 643 3.13 -1.70 22.20
CA LYS A 643 4.14 -2.66 22.67
C LYS A 643 3.52 -4.06 22.87
N TYR A 644 4.33 -5.12 22.78
CA TYR A 644 3.86 -6.51 22.94
C TYR A 644 3.15 -6.76 24.28
N SER A 645 3.67 -6.17 25.38
CA SER A 645 3.01 -6.18 26.70
C SER A 645 1.61 -5.57 26.66
N ASN A 646 1.46 -4.43 25.99
CA ASN A 646 0.18 -3.71 25.87
C ASN A 646 -0.82 -4.50 25.03
N ARG A 647 -0.37 -5.25 24.02
CA ARG A 647 -1.25 -6.11 23.21
C ARG A 647 -1.76 -7.31 24.00
N ASN A 648 -0.92 -7.94 24.84
CA ASN A 648 -1.37 -9.04 25.69
C ASN A 648 -2.38 -8.56 26.75
N GLU A 649 -2.17 -7.37 27.33
CA GLU A 649 -3.12 -6.76 28.27
C GLU A 649 -4.44 -6.42 27.59
N ALA A 650 -4.38 -5.80 26.41
CA ALA A 650 -5.54 -5.53 25.58
C ALA A 650 -6.30 -6.82 25.17
N GLU A 651 -5.59 -7.92 24.93
CA GLU A 651 -6.21 -9.20 24.62
C GLU A 651 -6.98 -9.78 25.82
N LEU A 652 -6.41 -9.72 27.03
CA LEU A 652 -7.10 -10.09 28.26
C LEU A 652 -8.35 -9.23 28.51
N ASP A 653 -8.24 -7.91 28.31
CA ASP A 653 -9.37 -6.98 28.47
C ASP A 653 -10.49 -7.24 27.46
N MET A 654 -10.14 -7.58 26.22
CA MET A 654 -11.13 -7.95 25.20
C MET A 654 -11.87 -9.23 25.58
N TYR A 655 -11.16 -10.24 26.10
CA TYR A 655 -11.79 -11.47 26.58
C TYR A 655 -12.70 -11.23 27.79
N GLY A 656 -12.24 -10.43 28.76
CA GLY A 656 -13.00 -10.12 29.97
C GLY A 656 -14.24 -9.27 29.72
N ASN A 657 -14.16 -8.27 28.85
CA ASN A 657 -15.23 -7.28 28.69
C ASN A 657 -16.16 -7.56 27.50
N THR A 658 -15.60 -7.98 26.36
CA THR A 658 -16.37 -8.15 25.12
C THR A 658 -16.73 -9.60 24.87
N VAL A 659 -15.76 -10.52 24.88
CA VAL A 659 -16.03 -11.94 24.57
C VAL A 659 -16.90 -12.57 25.65
N SER A 660 -16.61 -12.32 26.94
CA SER A 660 -17.43 -12.83 28.04
C SER A 660 -18.89 -12.34 27.97
N TYR A 661 -19.12 -11.10 27.53
CA TYR A 661 -20.47 -10.57 27.32
C TYR A 661 -21.24 -11.36 26.25
N TRP A 662 -20.63 -11.54 25.06
CA TRP A 662 -21.25 -12.30 23.98
C TRP A 662 -21.41 -13.79 24.35
N ALA A 663 -20.44 -14.38 25.05
CA ALA A 663 -20.56 -15.75 25.54
C ALA A 663 -21.72 -15.91 26.52
N ALA A 664 -21.90 -15.00 27.47
CA ALA A 664 -23.05 -15.00 28.37
C ALA A 664 -24.39 -14.89 27.62
N MET A 665 -24.43 -14.07 26.55
CA MET A 665 -25.60 -13.98 25.68
C MET A 665 -25.88 -15.32 24.98
N PHE A 666 -24.85 -16.00 24.45
CA PHE A 666 -25.00 -17.30 23.80
C PHE A 666 -25.43 -18.40 24.79
N VAL A 667 -25.01 -18.34 26.06
CA VAL A 667 -25.53 -19.23 27.10
C VAL A 667 -27.02 -19.02 27.32
N LYS A 668 -27.46 -17.76 27.36
CA LYS A 668 -28.88 -17.44 27.49
C LYS A 668 -29.66 -17.98 26.29
N MET A 669 -29.15 -17.75 25.07
CA MET A 669 -29.70 -18.30 23.84
C MET A 669 -29.82 -19.83 23.89
N PHE A 670 -28.75 -20.49 24.35
CA PHE A 670 -28.74 -21.93 24.54
C PHE A 670 -29.81 -22.38 25.54
N ARG A 671 -29.96 -21.69 26.68
CA ARG A 671 -31.00 -22.00 27.68
C ARG A 671 -32.40 -21.83 27.13
N ASP A 672 -32.66 -20.80 26.34
CA ASP A 672 -33.98 -20.58 25.73
C ASP A 672 -34.33 -21.72 24.75
N CYS A 673 -33.35 -22.17 23.96
CA CYS A 673 -33.48 -23.32 23.07
C CYS A 673 -33.66 -24.64 23.84
N TYR A 674 -32.97 -24.78 24.96
CA TYR A 674 -33.06 -25.94 25.84
C TYR A 674 -34.43 -26.04 26.54
N GLU A 675 -34.95 -24.93 27.07
CA GLU A 675 -36.28 -24.89 27.69
C GLU A 675 -37.37 -25.26 26.69
N TRP A 676 -37.22 -24.84 25.44
CA TRP A 676 -38.11 -25.26 24.36
C TRP A 676 -38.11 -26.78 24.17
N LEU A 677 -36.94 -27.43 24.13
CA LEU A 677 -36.84 -28.89 24.02
C LEU A 677 -37.51 -29.56 25.22
N ARG A 678 -37.24 -29.07 26.44
CA ARG A 678 -37.81 -29.59 27.69
C ARG A 678 -39.33 -29.62 27.68
N ILE A 679 -39.95 -28.57 27.15
CA ILE A 679 -41.40 -28.44 27.08
C ILE A 679 -42.00 -29.35 25.98
N ASN A 680 -41.38 -29.38 24.80
CA ASN A 680 -41.96 -30.02 23.60
C ASN A 680 -41.59 -31.49 23.44
N GLN A 681 -40.55 -31.98 24.13
CA GLN A 681 -40.12 -33.38 24.10
C GLN A 681 -39.99 -33.97 25.52
N PRO A 682 -41.06 -34.00 26.33
CA PRO A 682 -41.01 -34.30 27.77
C PRO A 682 -40.58 -35.74 28.11
N THR A 683 -40.49 -36.63 27.12
CA THR A 683 -40.03 -38.02 27.27
C THR A 683 -38.51 -38.15 27.38
N MET A 684 -37.75 -37.10 27.05
CA MET A 684 -36.29 -37.06 27.20
C MET A 684 -35.88 -36.68 28.62
N ARG A 685 -34.64 -37.03 29.02
CA ARG A 685 -34.06 -36.58 30.31
C ARG A 685 -33.44 -35.20 30.15
N TYR A 686 -33.87 -34.27 31.00
CA TYR A 686 -33.43 -32.88 31.01
C TYR A 686 -32.63 -32.58 32.29
N PRO A 687 -31.39 -32.06 32.21
CA PRO A 687 -30.66 -31.57 33.39
C PRO A 687 -31.35 -30.42 34.14
N THR A 688 -30.91 -30.17 35.37
CA THR A 688 -31.30 -29.00 36.19
C THR A 688 -30.53 -27.74 35.76
N ASP A 689 -31.08 -26.55 36.02
CA ASP A 689 -30.64 -25.23 35.53
C ASP A 689 -29.14 -24.87 35.69
N ASN A 690 -28.39 -25.56 36.54
CA ASN A 690 -26.97 -25.30 36.80
C ASN A 690 -25.99 -26.16 35.97
N ALA A 691 -26.48 -27.00 35.06
CA ALA A 691 -25.68 -27.97 34.30
C ALA A 691 -25.16 -27.46 32.93
N ILE A 692 -25.29 -26.15 32.64
CA ILE A 692 -24.90 -25.54 31.36
C ILE A 692 -24.01 -24.33 31.64
N TRP A 693 -22.77 -24.38 31.15
CA TRP A 693 -21.80 -23.28 31.23
C TRP A 693 -20.90 -23.24 30.00
N PHE A 694 -19.99 -22.27 29.96
CA PHE A 694 -18.93 -22.19 28.96
C PHE A 694 -17.59 -21.99 29.64
N ASP A 695 -16.54 -22.37 28.93
CA ASP A 695 -15.16 -22.06 29.28
C ASP A 695 -14.52 -21.30 28.12
N ILE A 696 -13.57 -20.42 28.42
CA ILE A 696 -12.79 -19.70 27.40
C ILE A 696 -11.39 -20.29 27.37
N VAL A 697 -11.15 -21.12 26.35
CA VAL A 697 -9.89 -21.84 26.20
C VAL A 697 -8.76 -20.87 25.84
N GLY A 698 -7.64 -20.97 26.55
CA GLY A 698 -6.42 -20.19 26.30
C GLY A 698 -6.27 -18.91 27.12
N VAL A 699 -7.31 -18.43 27.80
CA VAL A 699 -7.22 -17.29 28.74
C VAL A 699 -6.41 -17.62 30.00
N PRO A 700 -6.55 -18.82 30.63
CA PRO A 700 -5.73 -19.20 31.78
C PRO A 700 -4.23 -19.19 31.48
N ALA A 701 -3.80 -19.62 30.28
CA ALA A 701 -2.40 -19.59 29.87
C ALA A 701 -1.85 -18.15 29.72
N LEU A 702 -2.68 -17.21 29.27
CA LEU A 702 -2.33 -15.78 29.20
C LEU A 702 -2.28 -15.17 30.62
N GLN A 703 -3.20 -15.57 31.50
CA GLN A 703 -3.23 -15.16 32.90
C GLN A 703 -2.01 -15.69 33.69
N ASP A 704 -1.66 -16.96 33.49
CA ASP A 704 -0.50 -17.62 34.10
C ASP A 704 0.81 -17.02 33.62
N LYS A 705 0.91 -16.70 32.33
CA LYS A 705 2.06 -15.98 31.77
C LYS A 705 2.20 -14.59 32.39
N LYS A 706 1.10 -13.86 32.59
CA LYS A 706 1.09 -12.56 33.28
C LYS A 706 1.51 -12.69 34.74
N ASN A 707 1.00 -13.68 35.46
CA ASN A 707 1.38 -13.94 36.85
C ASN A 707 2.88 -14.26 36.96
N ALA A 708 3.43 -15.03 36.03
CA ALA A 708 4.86 -15.32 35.95
C ALA A 708 5.72 -14.07 35.64
N GLU A 709 5.24 -13.17 34.75
CA GLU A 709 5.92 -11.90 34.44
C GLU A 709 5.91 -10.93 35.64
N ILE A 710 4.80 -10.85 36.38
CA ILE A 710 4.69 -10.07 37.63
C ILE A 710 5.61 -10.65 38.70
N GLU A 711 5.65 -11.97 38.85
CA GLU A 711 6.52 -12.64 39.83
C GLU A 711 8.01 -12.45 39.48
N ALA A 712 8.36 -12.44 38.20
CA ALA A 712 9.71 -12.13 37.73
C ALA A 712 10.09 -10.67 38.01
N ALA A 713 9.21 -9.71 37.69
CA ALA A 713 9.44 -8.30 37.97
C ALA A 713 9.52 -7.99 39.48
N SER A 714 8.73 -8.67 40.31
CA SER A 714 8.82 -8.59 41.78
C SER A 714 10.06 -9.28 42.38
N LYS A 715 10.70 -10.20 41.66
CA LYS A 715 12.02 -10.77 42.04
C LYS A 715 13.18 -9.89 41.61
N GLU A 716 12.97 -9.06 40.58
CA GLU A 716 13.97 -8.14 40.03
C GLU A 716 14.02 -6.79 40.78
N LEU A 717 12.87 -6.35 41.33
CA LEU A 717 12.74 -5.28 42.33
C LEU A 717 13.15 -5.74 43.73
#